data_AF-A0A2D7B939-F1
#
_entry.id   AF-A0A2D7B939-F1
#
_cell.length_a   1.000
_cell.length_b   1.000
_cell.length_c   1.000
_cell.angle_alpha   90.00
_cell.angle_beta   90.00
_cell.angle_gamma   90.00
#
_symmetry.space_group_name_H-M   'P 1'
#
loop_
_entity.id
_entity.type
_entity.pdbx_description
1 polymer ?
#
loop_
_entity_poly.entity_id
_entity_poly.type
_entity_poly.pdbx_seq_one_letter_code
_entity_poly.pdbx_strand_id
1 'polypeptide(L)'
;MKSQKALYYLGCFVLGTVFVLAGFWLQNFGFDIIRDMRQMERVPQVSVHHVIPGEVSMQGVAAKGKETLFSRYSNTPCLYHRYLKQREEKDSDGDSRWVTVEEGSESTDFFLVENTGKILVELNRGGVSPDLETDHRSEKGNYRYTEWRIEEGEEVFAFAMAVKKEKGFSLRFDKSGSYSPVLSNADALENRSGLGTNGVLASMASVALLCFGCLSLCFALRIHRVLVFLSIVSTLSSLAMIYSGLSMMKADLKDGYARLDRLEKSALSEVTDLVDVRVDWKTLPSHVVSLNENDRSRIMGIREDFVASVERTEAIRNRFPERLLAPLWGIEPRPSLLADGELMLDEAMIAKTPMKSWIFLLCAAVALLMMCFGSLFGFRRIKTKRYVENIPTSPSAGLTYGPAEIKGIVECDQGRILKGPLSGEKCVFYRYKITERRGSGKKAKTVVILDKKHFVPFQCRDSDGVISIEPEGAEFTADFKVQKRRGRQTHYEWHIAPSTAIYALGSAVVDKEKGDRLIISDGDNDGFPFLVSDETETEVMLRQGRKGLLGISFAQNGTVFLGLVLFAALGSFAATDFLLSALISPMFLGLSMFVLMFNDLVFLRNRVKRAWANIEVSLQKRADLIPRLENIVKGYLSHEKVSLEALTGLRTAVVGKNSYSPTDVDLAMQQETILTNRLFALREDSPELKGDSAMDEFMDRLTRMENEVALMRKGYNDGIERYHATKQRIPEVFLAKFFSFQDAEFLKFSKEIRKVPSLTFDESVSKEVNSVEAPVTQGEPVPDSVSSSSSVYVLKDEQVMGPYTVDQLKIFVENGDFLQDDQACFDGKNWVTVGEVPGFVE
;
A
#
# COMPACT_ATOMS: atom_id res chain seq x y z
N MET A 1 13.79 26.73 4.42
CA MET A 1 12.99 25.57 3.94
C MET A 1 13.80 24.28 3.72
N LYS A 2 14.88 24.23 2.90
CA LYS A 2 15.67 23.00 2.65
C LYS A 2 16.00 22.20 3.93
N SER A 3 16.45 22.88 4.99
CA SER A 3 16.69 22.30 6.33
C SER A 3 15.47 21.58 6.95
N GLN A 4 14.26 22.12 6.84
CA GLN A 4 13.05 21.46 7.37
C GLN A 4 12.65 20.22 6.56
N LYS A 5 12.74 20.28 5.22
CA LYS A 5 12.54 19.10 4.37
C LYS A 5 13.58 18.01 4.70
N ALA A 6 14.85 18.37 4.91
CA ALA A 6 15.91 17.45 5.32
C ALA A 6 15.65 16.83 6.71
N LEU A 7 15.28 17.64 7.72
CA LEU A 7 14.97 17.18 9.07
C LEU A 7 13.78 16.20 9.08
N TYR A 8 12.77 16.43 8.24
CA TYR A 8 11.67 15.49 8.04
C TYR A 8 12.14 14.13 7.50
N TYR A 9 12.96 14.11 6.44
CA TYR A 9 13.44 12.85 5.86
C TYR A 9 14.38 12.10 6.82
N LEU A 10 15.22 12.81 7.59
CA LEU A 10 16.05 12.23 8.65
C LEU A 10 15.20 11.64 9.78
N GLY A 11 14.16 12.36 10.22
CA GLY A 11 13.20 11.87 11.21
C GLY A 11 12.47 10.61 10.74
N CYS A 12 12.04 10.56 9.47
CA CYS A 12 11.47 9.36 8.86
C CYS A 12 12.46 8.19 8.79
N PHE A 13 13.75 8.45 8.54
CA PHE A 13 14.78 7.41 8.54
C PHE A 13 14.97 6.81 9.93
N VAL A 14 15.23 7.66 10.94
CA VAL A 14 15.45 7.23 12.33
C VAL A 14 14.22 6.49 12.88
N LEU A 15 13.01 7.04 12.69
CA LEU A 15 11.77 6.38 13.10
C LEU A 15 11.57 5.03 12.40
N GLY A 16 11.90 4.95 11.11
CA GLY A 16 11.82 3.71 10.33
C GLY A 16 12.74 2.63 10.87
N THR A 17 14.01 2.96 11.12
CA THR A 17 14.99 2.04 11.71
C THR A 17 14.58 1.59 13.11
N VAL A 18 14.11 2.51 13.97
CA VAL A 18 13.63 2.17 15.32
C VAL A 18 12.43 1.22 15.25
N PHE A 19 11.46 1.45 14.36
CA PHE A 19 10.31 0.57 14.19
C PHE A 19 10.67 -0.81 13.63
N VAL A 20 11.61 -0.90 12.68
CA VAL A 20 12.08 -2.21 12.18
C VAL A 20 12.79 -3.01 13.28
N LEU A 21 13.67 -2.38 14.07
CA LEU A 21 14.36 -3.04 15.18
C LEU A 21 13.40 -3.45 16.31
N ALA A 22 12.46 -2.56 16.68
CA ALA A 22 11.43 -2.85 17.68
C ALA A 22 10.48 -3.96 17.21
N GLY A 23 10.12 -4.00 15.93
CA GLY A 23 9.33 -5.08 15.33
C GLY A 23 10.05 -6.43 15.42
N PHE A 24 11.32 -6.50 15.03
CA PHE A 24 12.10 -7.74 15.14
C PHE A 24 12.29 -8.18 16.60
N TRP A 25 12.56 -7.27 17.52
CA TRP A 25 12.63 -7.59 18.95
C TRP A 25 11.30 -8.15 19.47
N LEU A 26 10.18 -7.48 19.15
CA LEU A 26 8.84 -7.88 19.58
C LEU A 26 8.38 -9.20 18.93
N GLN A 27 8.89 -9.53 17.74
CA GLN A 27 8.65 -10.84 17.11
C GLN A 27 9.29 -11.98 17.91
N ASN A 28 10.54 -11.79 18.37
CA ASN A 28 11.23 -12.80 19.17
C ASN A 28 10.57 -12.92 20.56
N PHE A 29 10.22 -11.81 21.20
CA PHE A 29 9.45 -11.81 22.45
C PHE A 29 8.09 -12.52 22.33
N GLY A 30 7.33 -12.25 21.26
CA GLY A 30 6.07 -12.94 20.97
C GLY A 30 6.26 -14.44 20.69
N PHE A 31 7.39 -14.82 20.09
CA PHE A 31 7.76 -16.22 19.89
C PHE A 31 8.11 -16.93 21.21
N ASP A 32 8.91 -16.32 22.09
CA ASP A 32 9.27 -16.91 23.40
C ASP A 32 8.01 -17.26 24.20
N ILE A 33 7.02 -16.36 24.27
CA ILE A 33 5.71 -16.60 24.93
C ILE A 33 4.99 -17.83 24.33
N ILE A 34 5.04 -18.02 23.01
CA ILE A 34 4.41 -19.18 22.35
C ILE A 34 5.22 -20.46 22.59
N ARG A 35 6.54 -20.38 22.74
CA ARG A 35 7.36 -21.52 23.18
C ARG A 35 6.99 -21.93 24.61
N ASP A 36 6.79 -20.98 25.52
CA ASP A 36 6.39 -21.28 26.91
C ASP A 36 5.01 -21.97 26.95
N MET A 37 4.04 -21.48 26.17
CA MET A 37 2.75 -22.14 25.95
C MET A 37 2.91 -23.58 25.43
N ARG A 38 3.81 -23.80 24.47
CA ARG A 38 4.15 -25.14 23.94
C ARG A 38 4.86 -26.03 24.93
N GLN A 39 5.64 -25.50 25.87
CA GLN A 39 6.25 -26.29 26.94
C GLN A 39 5.16 -26.87 27.85
N MET A 40 4.13 -26.09 28.20
CA MET A 40 2.95 -26.58 28.92
C MET A 40 2.13 -27.59 28.09
N GLU A 41 1.90 -27.32 26.81
CA GLU A 41 1.13 -28.19 25.90
C GLU A 41 1.70 -29.61 25.76
N ARG A 42 3.02 -29.76 25.83
CA ARG A 42 3.71 -31.05 25.64
C ARG A 42 3.72 -31.93 26.89
N VAL A 43 3.56 -31.36 28.09
CA VAL A 43 3.61 -32.09 29.35
C VAL A 43 2.19 -32.57 29.72
N PRO A 44 1.94 -33.89 29.86
CA PRO A 44 0.67 -34.39 30.40
C PRO A 44 0.49 -33.93 31.85
N GLN A 45 -0.75 -33.82 32.31
CA GLN A 45 -1.00 -33.77 33.76
C GLN A 45 -0.62 -35.13 34.34
N VAL A 46 0.17 -35.13 35.42
CA VAL A 46 0.71 -36.34 36.04
C VAL A 46 0.21 -36.44 37.47
N SER A 47 -0.43 -37.55 37.82
CA SER A 47 -0.96 -37.82 39.16
C SER A 47 0.15 -37.91 40.21
N VAL A 48 -0.09 -37.46 41.45
CA VAL A 48 0.90 -37.51 42.55
C VAL A 48 1.55 -38.89 42.72
N HIS A 49 0.78 -39.97 42.61
CA HIS A 49 1.28 -41.36 42.72
C HIS A 49 2.25 -41.75 41.60
N HIS A 50 2.17 -41.11 40.44
CA HIS A 50 3.02 -41.38 39.27
C HIS A 50 4.25 -40.45 39.18
N VAL A 51 4.34 -39.42 40.03
CA VAL A 51 5.42 -38.42 39.94
C VAL A 51 6.82 -39.06 40.00
N ILE A 52 7.66 -38.64 39.06
CA ILE A 52 9.09 -38.93 38.93
C ILE A 52 9.87 -37.61 38.80
N PRO A 53 11.20 -37.59 38.99
CA PRO A 53 11.99 -36.37 38.81
C PRO A 53 11.90 -35.81 37.38
N GLY A 54 11.55 -34.54 37.21
CA GLY A 54 11.40 -33.92 35.88
C GLY A 54 10.32 -32.84 35.80
N GLU A 55 10.05 -32.36 34.59
CA GLU A 55 8.99 -31.38 34.33
C GLU A 55 7.59 -32.02 34.44
N VAL A 56 6.82 -31.54 35.43
CA VAL A 56 5.48 -32.03 35.82
C VAL A 56 4.45 -30.91 35.72
N SER A 57 3.28 -31.26 35.18
CA SER A 57 2.06 -30.47 35.17
C SER A 57 1.06 -31.13 36.12
N MET A 58 0.43 -30.38 37.02
CA MET A 58 -0.46 -30.93 38.05
C MET A 58 -1.55 -29.93 38.45
N GLN A 59 -2.74 -30.44 38.76
CA GLN A 59 -3.88 -29.69 39.28
C GLN A 59 -4.26 -30.30 40.64
N GLY A 60 -4.59 -29.48 41.63
CA GLY A 60 -5.08 -30.00 42.91
C GLY A 60 -5.51 -28.92 43.89
N VAL A 61 -6.03 -29.33 45.04
CA VAL A 61 -6.47 -28.43 46.11
C VAL A 61 -5.27 -28.07 47.00
N ALA A 62 -5.08 -26.78 47.27
CA ALA A 62 -4.04 -26.29 48.15
C ALA A 62 -4.43 -26.53 49.62
N ALA A 63 -3.62 -27.32 50.33
CA ALA A 63 -3.80 -27.68 51.74
C ALA A 63 -2.59 -27.25 52.57
N LYS A 64 -2.83 -26.92 53.84
CA LYS A 64 -1.83 -26.34 54.74
C LYS A 64 -0.60 -27.22 54.94
N GLY A 65 0.57 -26.57 54.88
CA GLY A 65 1.86 -27.14 55.26
C GLY A 65 2.09 -27.14 56.77
N LYS A 66 3.23 -26.61 57.22
CA LYS A 66 3.51 -26.45 58.66
C LYS A 66 3.01 -25.12 59.23
N GLU A 67 3.03 -24.08 58.41
CA GLU A 67 2.77 -22.69 58.81
C GLU A 67 1.52 -22.16 58.08
N THR A 68 1.07 -20.97 58.48
CA THR A 68 -0.03 -20.25 57.83
C THR A 68 0.30 -18.76 57.91
N LEU A 69 0.20 -18.08 56.78
CA LEU A 69 0.37 -16.64 56.71
C LEU A 69 -0.99 -15.95 56.91
N PHE A 70 -0.96 -14.66 57.18
CA PHE A 70 -2.14 -13.81 57.16
C PHE A 70 -1.91 -12.66 56.17
N SER A 71 -2.86 -12.44 55.28
CA SER A 71 -2.76 -11.39 54.27
C SER A 71 -2.64 -9.99 54.88
N ARG A 72 -1.83 -9.13 54.25
CA ARG A 72 -1.36 -7.85 54.77
C ARG A 72 -2.47 -6.84 55.12
N TYR A 73 -3.57 -6.83 54.37
CA TYR A 73 -4.68 -5.86 54.54
C TYR A 73 -6.00 -6.53 54.91
N SER A 74 -6.30 -7.72 54.36
CA SER A 74 -7.51 -8.49 54.67
C SER A 74 -7.38 -9.41 55.89
N ASN A 75 -6.17 -9.63 56.43
CA ASN A 75 -5.87 -10.48 57.60
C ASN A 75 -6.56 -11.86 57.53
N THR A 76 -6.58 -12.45 56.33
CA THR A 76 -7.20 -13.74 56.03
C THR A 76 -6.11 -14.83 56.01
N PRO A 77 -6.33 -16.02 56.60
CA PRO A 77 -5.35 -17.09 56.58
C PRO A 77 -5.07 -17.57 55.15
N CYS A 78 -3.79 -17.65 54.77
CA CYS A 78 -3.36 -17.98 53.42
C CYS A 78 -2.04 -18.76 53.41
N LEU A 79 -1.75 -19.35 52.26
CA LEU A 79 -0.54 -20.14 51.94
C LEU A 79 0.48 -19.30 51.13
N TYR A 80 -0.04 -18.33 50.39
CA TYR A 80 0.71 -17.27 49.71
C TYR A 80 -0.07 -15.96 49.81
N HIS A 81 0.61 -14.82 49.89
CA HIS A 81 0.02 -13.54 49.51
C HIS A 81 1.01 -12.60 48.82
N ARG A 82 0.51 -11.83 47.85
CA ARG A 82 1.16 -10.65 47.26
C ARG A 82 0.31 -9.44 47.61
N TYR A 83 0.93 -8.37 48.06
CA TYR A 83 0.26 -7.12 48.39
C TYR A 83 0.86 -5.94 47.62
N LEU A 84 -0.01 -5.04 47.18
CA LEU A 84 0.34 -3.82 46.46
C LEU A 84 -0.42 -2.62 47.04
N LYS A 85 0.34 -1.59 47.41
CA LYS A 85 -0.15 -0.29 47.89
C LYS A 85 0.22 0.78 46.90
N GLN A 86 -0.78 1.46 46.38
CA GLN A 86 -0.59 2.57 45.44
C GLN A 86 -1.14 3.86 46.04
N ARG A 87 -0.48 4.98 45.77
CA ARG A 87 -0.97 6.33 46.09
C ARG A 87 -1.49 6.99 44.82
N GLU A 88 -2.63 7.67 44.92
CA GLU A 88 -3.07 8.60 43.88
C GLU A 88 -2.20 9.86 43.95
N GLU A 89 -1.39 10.07 42.92
CA GLU A 89 -0.70 11.34 42.67
C GLU A 89 -1.42 12.10 41.56
N LYS A 90 -1.62 13.40 41.75
CA LYS A 90 -2.13 14.32 40.73
C LYS A 90 -0.97 15.14 40.18
N ASP A 91 -0.87 15.20 38.85
CA ASP A 91 0.17 15.98 38.18
C ASP A 91 -0.15 17.49 38.18
N SER A 92 0.73 18.29 37.58
CA SER A 92 0.56 19.75 37.50
C SER A 92 -0.63 20.22 36.66
N ASP A 93 -1.31 19.33 35.94
CA ASP A 93 -2.47 19.62 35.11
C ASP A 93 -3.77 19.07 35.72
N GLY A 94 -3.67 18.34 36.85
CA GLY A 94 -4.79 17.75 37.58
C GLY A 94 -5.15 16.33 37.16
N ASP A 95 -4.36 15.72 36.27
CA ASP A 95 -4.60 14.37 35.79
C ASP A 95 -3.98 13.39 36.82
N SER A 96 -4.73 12.36 37.26
CA SER A 96 -4.28 11.47 38.34
C SER A 96 -3.72 10.13 37.86
N ARG A 97 -2.69 9.66 38.58
CA ARG A 97 -2.00 8.39 38.35
C ARG A 97 -1.84 7.63 39.67
N TRP A 98 -1.81 6.32 39.58
CA TRP A 98 -1.48 5.45 40.71
C TRP A 98 0.02 5.14 40.69
N VAL A 99 0.71 5.39 41.80
CA VAL A 99 2.15 5.15 41.97
C VAL A 99 2.33 4.15 43.10
N THR A 100 3.08 3.08 42.87
CA THR A 100 3.43 2.09 43.90
C THR A 100 4.22 2.75 45.03
N VAL A 101 3.83 2.46 46.27
CA VAL A 101 4.46 2.96 47.51
C VAL A 101 5.04 1.81 48.35
N GLU A 102 4.37 0.66 48.35
CA GLU A 102 4.74 -0.53 49.12
C GLU A 102 4.27 -1.73 48.28
N GLU A 103 5.17 -2.65 47.94
CA GLU A 103 4.83 -3.92 47.29
C GLU A 103 5.67 -5.03 47.92
N GLY A 104 5.11 -6.24 47.97
CA GLY A 104 5.77 -7.39 48.56
C GLY A 104 4.96 -8.67 48.41
N SER A 105 5.58 -9.79 48.75
CA SER A 105 4.92 -11.09 48.79
C SER A 105 5.55 -11.98 49.85
N GLU A 106 4.75 -12.81 50.50
CA GLU A 106 5.16 -13.80 51.48
C GLU A 106 4.58 -15.16 51.08
N SER A 107 5.33 -16.23 51.31
CA SER A 107 4.94 -17.60 51.01
C SER A 107 5.19 -18.53 52.21
N THR A 108 4.46 -19.64 52.25
CA THR A 108 4.86 -20.84 52.99
C THR A 108 4.85 -22.03 52.06
N ASP A 109 5.67 -23.04 52.34
CA ASP A 109 5.57 -24.34 51.68
C ASP A 109 4.24 -25.01 52.07
N PHE A 110 3.48 -25.49 51.08
CA PHE A 110 2.14 -26.08 51.26
C PHE A 110 2.01 -27.41 50.50
N PHE A 111 0.92 -28.15 50.73
CA PHE A 111 0.63 -29.39 50.00
C PHE A 111 -0.37 -29.17 48.88
N LEU A 112 -0.08 -29.64 47.67
CA LEU A 112 -1.09 -29.80 46.62
C LEU A 112 -1.70 -31.19 46.77
N VAL A 113 -3.03 -31.28 46.84
CA VAL A 113 -3.78 -32.51 47.15
C VAL A 113 -4.71 -32.86 46.00
N GLU A 114 -4.71 -34.12 45.61
CA GLU A 114 -5.51 -34.68 44.52
C GLU A 114 -5.90 -36.13 44.83
N ASN A 115 -6.63 -36.77 43.91
CA ASN A 115 -7.23 -38.08 44.14
C ASN A 115 -6.22 -39.20 44.46
N THR A 116 -4.97 -39.11 43.97
CA THR A 116 -3.95 -40.15 44.21
C THR A 116 -3.01 -39.85 45.38
N GLY A 117 -3.07 -38.65 45.97
CA GLY A 117 -2.25 -38.32 47.14
C GLY A 117 -2.02 -36.82 47.35
N LYS A 118 -0.89 -36.48 47.98
CA LYS A 118 -0.45 -35.09 48.14
C LYS A 118 1.05 -34.92 47.93
N ILE A 119 1.45 -33.81 47.29
CA ILE A 119 2.84 -33.44 47.05
C ILE A 119 3.17 -32.10 47.71
N LEU A 120 4.42 -31.94 48.18
CA LEU A 120 4.87 -30.71 48.82
C LEU A 120 5.31 -29.69 47.76
N VAL A 121 4.82 -28.45 47.83
CA VAL A 121 5.19 -27.32 46.99
C VAL A 121 6.20 -26.45 47.77
N GLU A 122 7.45 -26.36 47.30
CA GLU A 122 8.51 -25.57 47.94
C GLU A 122 8.57 -24.15 47.37
N LEU A 123 7.64 -23.27 47.77
CA LEU A 123 7.62 -21.87 47.35
C LEU A 123 8.71 -21.01 48.02
N ASN A 124 9.14 -21.36 49.24
CA ASN A 124 10.09 -20.55 50.01
C ASN A 124 11.51 -20.53 49.43
N ARG A 125 11.75 -21.24 48.31
CA ARG A 125 12.98 -21.20 47.50
C ARG A 125 12.91 -20.20 46.34
N GLY A 126 11.75 -19.60 46.09
CA GLY A 126 11.50 -18.73 44.94
C GLY A 126 11.42 -19.48 43.60
N GLY A 127 11.59 -18.75 42.51
CA GLY A 127 11.56 -19.27 41.13
C GLY A 127 10.22 -19.09 40.39
N VAL A 128 9.14 -18.73 41.09
CA VAL A 128 7.86 -18.34 40.49
C VAL A 128 7.25 -17.15 41.26
N SER A 129 6.55 -16.26 40.56
CA SER A 129 5.51 -15.43 41.17
C SER A 129 4.17 -16.01 40.72
N PRO A 130 3.28 -16.42 41.64
CA PRO A 130 1.96 -16.88 41.29
C PRO A 130 1.18 -15.85 40.44
N ASP A 131 0.51 -16.34 39.41
CA ASP A 131 -0.46 -15.56 38.64
C ASP A 131 -1.87 -15.90 39.11
N LEU A 132 -2.58 -14.88 39.58
CA LEU A 132 -3.75 -15.04 40.45
C LEU A 132 -4.78 -13.95 40.14
N GLU A 133 -6.05 -14.29 40.30
CA GLU A 133 -7.13 -13.29 40.33
C GLU A 133 -7.00 -12.34 41.55
N THR A 134 -7.65 -11.17 41.50
CA THR A 134 -7.56 -10.18 42.60
C THR A 134 -8.60 -10.46 43.68
N ASP A 135 -8.18 -11.07 44.79
CA ASP A 135 -9.02 -11.32 45.97
C ASP A 135 -9.63 -10.06 46.58
N HIS A 136 -8.77 -9.08 46.88
CA HIS A 136 -9.11 -7.94 47.72
C HIS A 136 -8.63 -6.66 47.08
N ARG A 137 -9.53 -5.69 46.96
CA ARG A 137 -9.20 -4.32 46.59
C ARG A 137 -10.01 -3.35 47.43
N SER A 138 -9.32 -2.45 48.12
CA SER A 138 -9.95 -1.38 48.90
C SER A 138 -9.25 -0.04 48.68
N GLU A 139 -9.99 1.05 48.82
CA GLU A 139 -9.48 2.42 48.68
C GLU A 139 -9.79 3.21 49.96
N LYS A 140 -8.80 3.95 50.47
CA LYS A 140 -8.88 4.63 51.78
C LYS A 140 -8.09 5.93 51.74
N GLY A 141 -8.79 7.04 51.51
CA GLY A 141 -8.18 8.31 51.11
C GLY A 141 -7.46 8.17 49.76
N ASN A 142 -6.33 8.85 49.58
CA ASN A 142 -5.54 8.79 48.34
C ASN A 142 -4.73 7.48 48.18
N TYR A 143 -5.14 6.38 48.82
CA TYR A 143 -4.43 5.09 48.75
C TYR A 143 -5.35 3.96 48.32
N ARG A 144 -4.86 3.14 47.38
CA ARG A 144 -5.43 1.87 46.95
C ARG A 144 -4.59 0.73 47.51
N TYR A 145 -5.27 -0.26 48.05
CA TYR A 145 -4.71 -1.49 48.60
C TYR A 145 -5.25 -2.64 47.75
N THR A 146 -4.38 -3.50 47.23
CA THR A 146 -4.74 -4.65 46.39
C THR A 146 -3.95 -5.87 46.87
N GLU A 147 -4.61 -7.02 46.96
CA GLU A 147 -4.01 -8.29 47.35
C GLU A 147 -4.39 -9.41 46.38
N TRP A 148 -3.48 -10.38 46.28
CA TRP A 148 -3.62 -11.66 45.60
C TRP A 148 -3.16 -12.75 46.57
N ARG A 149 -3.90 -13.84 46.73
CA ARG A 149 -3.65 -14.85 47.77
C ARG A 149 -3.80 -16.26 47.21
N ILE A 150 -3.32 -17.25 47.96
CA ILE A 150 -3.74 -18.65 47.82
C ILE A 150 -4.31 -19.06 49.17
N GLU A 151 -5.59 -19.43 49.22
CA GLU A 151 -6.27 -19.89 50.45
C GLU A 151 -6.23 -21.42 50.60
N GLU A 152 -6.48 -21.93 51.81
CA GLU A 152 -6.62 -23.36 52.05
C GLU A 152 -7.99 -23.86 51.57
N GLY A 153 -7.99 -24.86 50.68
CA GLY A 153 -9.19 -25.33 49.98
C GLY A 153 -9.37 -24.75 48.57
N GLU A 154 -8.50 -23.84 48.13
CA GLU A 154 -8.49 -23.30 46.76
C GLU A 154 -7.89 -24.30 45.76
N GLU A 155 -8.40 -24.32 44.53
CA GLU A 155 -7.84 -25.16 43.46
C GLU A 155 -6.69 -24.44 42.74
N VAL A 156 -5.57 -25.14 42.55
CA VAL A 156 -4.31 -24.56 42.09
C VAL A 156 -3.67 -25.43 41.01
N PHE A 157 -3.31 -24.80 39.90
CA PHE A 157 -2.48 -25.35 38.84
C PHE A 157 -1.00 -25.11 39.13
N ALA A 158 -0.17 -26.15 39.03
CA ALA A 158 1.28 -26.07 39.18
C ALA A 158 1.99 -26.70 37.97
N PHE A 159 2.86 -25.90 37.32
CA PHE A 159 3.81 -26.38 36.31
C PHE A 159 5.24 -26.18 36.83
N ALA A 160 5.88 -27.27 37.21
CA ALA A 160 7.03 -27.28 38.11
C ALA A 160 8.05 -28.39 37.81
N MET A 161 9.24 -28.27 38.39
CA MET A 161 10.21 -29.36 38.45
C MET A 161 9.94 -30.22 39.68
N ALA A 162 9.56 -31.48 39.49
CA ALA A 162 9.49 -32.46 40.57
C ALA A 162 10.90 -32.94 40.94
N VAL A 163 11.18 -33.02 42.25
CA VAL A 163 12.49 -33.43 42.78
C VAL A 163 12.30 -34.50 43.87
N LYS A 164 13.04 -35.60 43.78
CA LYS A 164 13.08 -36.68 44.79
C LYS A 164 13.65 -36.17 46.11
N LYS A 165 13.02 -36.54 47.22
CA LYS A 165 13.49 -36.30 48.59
C LYS A 165 13.69 -37.65 49.30
N GLU A 166 14.23 -37.62 50.53
CA GLU A 166 14.34 -38.80 51.40
C GLU A 166 13.00 -39.53 51.61
N LYS A 167 11.88 -38.80 51.49
CA LYS A 167 10.51 -39.34 51.55
C LYS A 167 9.64 -38.63 50.52
N GLY A 168 9.32 -39.32 49.43
CA GLY A 168 8.47 -38.81 48.35
C GLY A 168 9.13 -37.69 47.52
N PHE A 169 8.29 -36.85 46.92
CA PHE A 169 8.68 -35.80 45.98
C PHE A 169 8.25 -34.41 46.47
N SER A 170 8.85 -33.38 45.91
CA SER A 170 8.36 -32.01 46.02
C SER A 170 8.49 -31.23 44.72
N LEU A 171 7.50 -30.39 44.44
CA LEU A 171 7.50 -29.45 43.32
C LEU A 171 8.34 -28.21 43.67
N ARG A 172 9.17 -27.79 42.71
CA ARG A 172 10.06 -26.62 42.81
C ARG A 172 10.03 -25.79 41.53
N PHE A 173 10.23 -24.49 41.70
CA PHE A 173 10.26 -23.52 40.61
C PHE A 173 11.65 -22.91 40.37
N ASP A 174 12.60 -23.09 41.31
CA ASP A 174 13.99 -22.59 41.22
C ASP A 174 14.91 -23.42 40.31
N LYS A 175 14.36 -24.34 39.51
CA LYS A 175 15.13 -25.31 38.72
C LYS A 175 15.02 -25.03 37.22
N SER A 176 16.17 -24.93 36.56
CA SER A 176 16.26 -24.88 35.10
C SER A 176 15.83 -26.20 34.46
N GLY A 177 14.96 -26.14 33.45
CA GLY A 177 14.58 -27.27 32.58
C GLY A 177 14.08 -26.76 31.22
N SER A 178 13.40 -27.61 30.44
CA SER A 178 12.72 -27.17 29.20
C SER A 178 11.27 -26.78 29.49
N TYR A 179 11.07 -25.97 30.53
CA TYR A 179 9.78 -25.46 30.97
C TYR A 179 9.92 -24.06 31.57
N SER A 180 8.83 -23.29 31.52
CA SER A 180 8.70 -22.00 32.20
C SER A 180 7.74 -22.17 33.39
N PRO A 181 8.18 -21.91 34.65
CA PRO A 181 7.41 -22.26 35.85
C PRO A 181 6.13 -21.44 36.01
N VAL A 182 5.03 -22.10 36.38
CA VAL A 182 3.72 -21.49 36.66
C VAL A 182 3.14 -22.02 37.96
N LEU A 183 2.51 -21.13 38.72
CA LEU A 183 1.59 -21.46 39.81
C LEU A 183 0.40 -20.50 39.71
N SER A 184 -0.82 -21.01 39.64
CA SER A 184 -2.02 -20.17 39.44
C SER A 184 -3.29 -20.81 39.98
N ASN A 185 -4.33 -20.00 40.22
CA ASN A 185 -5.69 -20.49 40.49
C ASN A 185 -6.55 -20.67 39.22
N ALA A 186 -6.06 -20.21 38.06
CA ALA A 186 -6.57 -20.61 36.74
C ALA A 186 -6.00 -21.97 36.30
N ASP A 187 -6.72 -22.70 35.45
CA ASP A 187 -6.35 -24.05 34.99
C ASP A 187 -5.25 -24.06 33.89
N ALA A 188 -4.80 -25.26 33.52
CA ALA A 188 -3.79 -25.46 32.48
C ALA A 188 -4.22 -24.98 31.07
N LEU A 189 -5.53 -24.94 30.78
CA LEU A 189 -6.08 -24.55 29.47
C LEU A 189 -6.14 -23.03 29.34
N GLU A 190 -6.55 -22.34 30.41
CA GLU A 190 -6.63 -20.89 30.51
C GLU A 190 -5.24 -20.25 30.49
N ASN A 191 -4.28 -20.79 31.24
CA ASN A 191 -2.87 -20.37 31.18
C ASN A 191 -2.32 -20.44 29.75
N ARG A 192 -2.50 -21.59 29.07
CA ARG A 192 -2.07 -21.77 27.67
C ARG A 192 -2.80 -20.82 26.70
N SER A 193 -4.11 -20.64 26.85
CA SER A 193 -4.90 -19.70 26.04
C SER A 193 -4.44 -18.26 26.23
N GLY A 194 -4.11 -17.84 27.46
CA GLY A 194 -3.56 -16.53 27.79
C GLY A 194 -2.20 -16.27 27.12
N LEU A 195 -1.26 -17.20 27.26
CA LEU A 195 0.06 -17.11 26.62
C LEU A 195 -0.05 -17.10 25.08
N GLY A 196 -0.80 -18.03 24.49
CA GLY A 196 -1.02 -18.08 23.03
C GLY A 196 -1.66 -16.80 22.49
N THR A 197 -2.64 -16.24 23.21
CA THR A 197 -3.25 -14.94 22.91
C THR A 197 -2.22 -13.82 22.93
N ASN A 198 -1.41 -13.72 23.99
CA ASN A 198 -0.40 -12.67 24.14
C ASN A 198 0.71 -12.75 23.08
N GLY A 199 1.17 -13.95 22.74
CA GLY A 199 2.18 -14.16 21.70
C GLY A 199 1.69 -13.82 20.28
N VAL A 200 0.40 -14.09 19.98
CA VAL A 200 -0.22 -13.65 18.72
C VAL A 200 -0.40 -12.14 18.68
N LEU A 201 -0.82 -11.49 19.79
CA LEU A 201 -0.90 -10.03 19.87
C LEU A 201 0.47 -9.36 19.71
N ALA A 202 1.53 -9.92 20.29
CA ALA A 202 2.91 -9.48 20.09
C ALA A 202 3.35 -9.66 18.62
N SER A 203 3.01 -10.77 17.98
CA SER A 203 3.29 -11.01 16.55
C SER A 203 2.54 -10.03 15.64
N MET A 204 1.28 -9.69 15.94
CA MET A 204 0.53 -8.65 15.25
C MET A 204 1.20 -7.27 15.40
N ALA A 205 1.56 -6.89 16.62
CA ALA A 205 2.26 -5.63 16.88
C ALA A 205 3.62 -5.55 16.18
N SER A 206 4.37 -6.66 16.15
CA SER A 206 5.60 -6.83 15.36
C SER A 206 5.37 -6.54 13.87
N VAL A 207 4.42 -7.23 13.23
CA VAL A 207 4.14 -7.06 11.80
C VAL A 207 3.73 -5.62 11.47
N ALA A 208 2.93 -4.97 12.33
CA ALA A 208 2.62 -3.55 12.17
C ALA A 208 3.86 -2.65 12.30
N LEU A 209 4.75 -2.90 13.26
CA LEU A 209 6.01 -2.15 13.40
C LEU A 209 6.94 -2.33 12.19
N LEU A 210 7.08 -3.55 11.66
CA LEU A 210 7.82 -3.80 10.42
C LEU A 210 7.21 -3.06 9.22
N CYS A 211 5.87 -3.11 9.08
CA CYS A 211 5.13 -2.43 8.01
C CYS A 211 5.26 -0.90 8.07
N PHE A 212 5.01 -0.28 9.24
CA PHE A 212 5.15 1.17 9.40
C PHE A 212 6.61 1.63 9.40
N GLY A 213 7.55 0.77 9.83
CA GLY A 213 8.99 0.99 9.67
C GLY A 213 9.39 1.08 8.20
N CYS A 214 9.00 0.10 7.38
CA CYS A 214 9.18 0.14 5.92
C CYS A 214 8.49 1.34 5.26
N LEU A 215 7.29 1.73 5.70
CA LEU A 215 6.61 2.93 5.20
C LEU A 215 7.44 4.20 5.46
N SER A 216 7.96 4.34 6.69
CA SER A 216 8.78 5.49 7.08
C SER A 216 10.13 5.51 6.35
N LEU A 217 10.77 4.35 6.16
CA LEU A 217 11.99 4.22 5.34
C LEU A 217 11.70 4.57 3.86
N CYS A 218 10.57 4.12 3.29
CA CYS A 218 10.17 4.50 1.94
C CYS A 218 9.96 6.01 1.81
N PHE A 219 9.37 6.67 2.82
CA PHE A 219 9.22 8.13 2.82
C PHE A 219 10.57 8.85 2.94
N ALA A 220 11.52 8.34 3.73
CA ALA A 220 12.89 8.86 3.81
C ALA A 220 13.62 8.75 2.46
N LEU A 221 13.54 7.58 1.81
CA LEU A 221 14.14 7.27 0.51
C LEU A 221 13.34 7.83 -0.70
N ARG A 222 12.26 8.57 -0.46
CA ARG A 222 11.33 9.12 -1.49
C ARG A 222 10.71 8.05 -2.41
N ILE A 223 10.64 6.80 -1.97
CA ILE A 223 9.95 5.70 -2.67
C ILE A 223 8.43 5.94 -2.57
N HIS A 224 7.80 6.14 -3.72
CA HIS A 224 6.37 6.44 -3.84
C HIS A 224 5.62 5.49 -4.80
N ARG A 225 6.33 4.61 -5.52
CA ARG A 225 5.73 3.58 -6.38
C ARG A 225 5.07 2.50 -5.52
N VAL A 226 3.77 2.32 -5.69
CA VAL A 226 2.92 1.49 -4.80
C VAL A 226 3.34 0.02 -4.81
N LEU A 227 3.66 -0.53 -5.99
CA LEU A 227 4.12 -1.92 -6.11
C LEU A 227 5.46 -2.15 -5.42
N VAL A 228 6.41 -1.20 -5.52
CA VAL A 228 7.72 -1.31 -4.85
C VAL A 228 7.55 -1.35 -3.32
N PHE A 229 6.71 -0.47 -2.77
CA PHE A 229 6.37 -0.48 -1.35
C PHE A 229 5.70 -1.79 -0.92
N LEU A 230 4.65 -2.22 -1.64
CA LEU A 230 3.93 -3.47 -1.32
C LEU A 230 4.85 -4.70 -1.39
N SER A 231 5.73 -4.78 -2.39
CA SER A 231 6.71 -5.88 -2.48
C SER A 231 7.67 -5.88 -1.29
N ILE A 232 8.24 -4.72 -0.92
CA ILE A 232 9.15 -4.62 0.23
C ILE A 232 8.46 -5.07 1.53
N VAL A 233 7.25 -4.56 1.82
CA VAL A 233 6.52 -4.94 3.04
C VAL A 233 6.08 -6.40 3.01
N SER A 234 5.60 -6.90 1.86
CA SER A 234 5.16 -8.29 1.73
C SER A 234 6.32 -9.26 1.90
N THR A 235 7.47 -9.00 1.26
CA THR A 235 8.68 -9.81 1.44
C THR A 235 9.18 -9.76 2.89
N LEU A 236 9.27 -8.58 3.52
CA LEU A 236 9.75 -8.48 4.90
C LEU A 236 8.82 -9.19 5.91
N SER A 237 7.51 -8.98 5.80
CA SER A 237 6.53 -9.66 6.68
C SER A 237 6.50 -11.16 6.45
N SER A 238 6.59 -11.63 5.20
CA SER A 238 6.69 -13.07 4.90
C SER A 238 7.95 -13.68 5.50
N LEU A 239 9.11 -13.04 5.33
CA LEU A 239 10.38 -13.55 5.86
C LEU A 239 10.38 -13.56 7.39
N ALA A 240 9.81 -12.56 8.06
CA ALA A 240 9.66 -12.54 9.52
C ALA A 240 8.77 -13.69 10.03
N MET A 241 7.65 -13.96 9.36
CA MET A 241 6.75 -15.07 9.70
C MET A 241 7.38 -16.45 9.40
N ILE A 242 8.09 -16.59 8.27
CA ILE A 242 8.83 -17.82 7.92
C ILE A 242 9.96 -18.09 8.92
N TYR A 243 10.76 -17.08 9.25
CA TYR A 243 11.80 -17.17 10.28
C TYR A 243 11.22 -17.60 11.63
N SER A 244 10.10 -17.00 12.03
CA SER A 244 9.40 -17.34 13.28
C SER A 244 8.93 -18.79 13.27
N GLY A 245 8.19 -19.22 12.24
CA GLY A 245 7.67 -20.59 12.12
C GLY A 245 8.77 -21.65 12.08
N LEU A 246 9.86 -21.43 11.32
CA LEU A 246 10.99 -22.36 11.27
C LEU A 246 11.79 -22.41 12.57
N SER A 247 12.02 -21.26 13.23
CA SER A 247 12.73 -21.20 14.51
C SER A 247 11.91 -21.87 15.63
N MET A 248 10.59 -21.65 15.61
CA MET A 248 9.62 -22.26 16.51
C MET A 248 9.57 -23.77 16.36
N MET A 249 9.48 -24.28 15.13
CA MET A 249 9.50 -25.72 14.84
C MET A 249 10.82 -26.38 15.28
N LYS A 250 11.95 -25.73 15.04
CA LYS A 250 13.28 -26.19 15.45
C LYS A 250 13.44 -26.21 16.97
N ALA A 251 12.98 -25.18 17.67
CA ALA A 251 13.02 -25.10 19.12
C ALA A 251 12.10 -26.16 19.76
N ASP A 252 10.87 -26.27 19.28
CA ASP A 252 9.86 -27.17 19.82
C ASP A 252 10.26 -28.65 19.69
N LEU A 253 10.77 -29.07 18.53
CA LEU A 253 11.29 -30.43 18.37
C LEU A 253 12.56 -30.66 19.23
N LYS A 254 13.50 -29.71 19.31
CA LYS A 254 14.71 -29.89 20.14
C LYS A 254 14.40 -29.96 21.64
N ASP A 255 13.57 -29.05 22.15
CA ASP A 255 13.11 -29.05 23.55
C ASP A 255 12.36 -30.35 23.88
N GLY A 256 11.53 -30.85 22.94
CA GLY A 256 10.74 -32.06 23.12
C GLY A 256 11.63 -33.31 23.29
N TYR A 257 12.54 -33.56 22.35
CA TYR A 257 13.45 -34.71 22.44
C TYR A 257 14.42 -34.58 23.62
N ALA A 258 14.92 -33.36 23.92
CA ALA A 258 15.75 -33.13 25.09
C ALA A 258 15.01 -33.36 26.42
N ARG A 259 13.68 -33.13 26.48
CA ARG A 259 12.84 -33.55 27.61
C ARG A 259 12.73 -35.06 27.67
N LEU A 260 12.45 -35.75 26.56
CA LEU A 260 12.36 -37.22 26.53
C LEU A 260 13.65 -37.87 27.06
N ASP A 261 14.82 -37.37 26.68
CA ASP A 261 16.12 -37.86 27.17
C ASP A 261 16.35 -37.67 28.69
N ARG A 262 15.59 -36.80 29.36
CA ARG A 262 15.60 -36.63 30.82
C ARG A 262 14.52 -37.49 31.49
N LEU A 263 13.32 -37.47 30.92
CA LEU A 263 12.16 -38.21 31.40
C LEU A 263 12.42 -39.72 31.37
N GLU A 264 13.02 -40.23 30.29
CA GLU A 264 13.42 -41.63 30.12
C GLU A 264 14.39 -42.08 31.22
N LYS A 265 15.43 -41.28 31.52
CA LYS A 265 16.41 -41.60 32.57
C LYS A 265 15.79 -41.61 33.95
N SER A 266 14.87 -40.68 34.22
CA SER A 266 14.16 -40.59 35.48
C SER A 266 13.16 -41.75 35.65
N ALA A 267 12.40 -42.08 34.59
CA ALA A 267 11.46 -43.20 34.58
C ALA A 267 12.19 -44.54 34.73
N LEU A 268 13.30 -44.75 34.01
CA LEU A 268 14.14 -45.95 34.17
C LEU A 268 14.69 -46.06 35.60
N SER A 269 15.16 -44.96 36.21
CA SER A 269 15.65 -44.99 37.60
C SER A 269 14.54 -45.35 38.59
N GLU A 270 13.38 -44.69 38.51
CA GLU A 270 12.26 -44.90 39.44
C GLU A 270 11.60 -46.28 39.28
N VAL A 271 11.59 -46.86 38.07
CA VAL A 271 11.08 -48.23 37.86
C VAL A 271 12.11 -49.29 38.25
N THR A 272 13.41 -49.07 38.01
CA THR A 272 14.46 -50.02 38.44
C THR A 272 14.62 -50.04 39.96
N ASP A 273 14.41 -48.91 40.65
CA ASP A 273 14.31 -48.85 42.13
C ASP A 273 13.19 -49.74 42.70
N LEU A 274 12.20 -50.12 41.87
CA LEU A 274 11.02 -50.92 42.25
C LEU A 274 11.02 -52.34 41.65
N VAL A 275 11.89 -52.65 40.68
CA VAL A 275 11.90 -53.92 39.94
C VAL A 275 13.32 -54.39 39.67
N ASP A 276 13.70 -55.55 40.23
CA ASP A 276 15.01 -56.21 40.08
C ASP A 276 15.19 -56.89 38.69
N VAL A 277 14.63 -56.29 37.63
CA VAL A 277 14.63 -56.81 36.26
C VAL A 277 14.89 -55.66 35.30
N ARG A 278 15.71 -55.91 34.27
CA ARG A 278 15.99 -54.91 33.21
C ARG A 278 14.70 -54.47 32.53
N VAL A 279 14.36 -53.20 32.69
CA VAL A 279 13.14 -52.58 32.12
C VAL A 279 13.18 -52.58 30.58
N ASP A 280 12.13 -53.12 29.98
CA ASP A 280 11.72 -52.88 28.59
C ASP A 280 10.25 -52.42 28.58
N TRP A 281 10.01 -51.21 28.09
CA TRP A 281 8.69 -50.56 28.14
C TRP A 281 7.57 -51.30 27.42
N LYS A 282 7.88 -52.16 26.44
CA LYS A 282 6.87 -52.99 25.75
C LYS A 282 6.45 -54.21 26.56
N THR A 283 7.41 -54.91 27.16
CA THR A 283 7.14 -56.17 27.92
C THR A 283 6.82 -55.94 29.40
N LEU A 284 7.18 -54.78 29.97
CA LEU A 284 6.96 -54.41 31.37
C LEU A 284 5.57 -54.75 31.94
N PRO A 285 4.43 -54.51 31.24
CA PRO A 285 3.10 -54.86 31.76
C PRO A 285 2.91 -56.34 32.11
N SER A 286 3.65 -57.25 31.45
CA SER A 286 3.63 -58.69 31.74
C SER A 286 4.50 -59.07 32.95
N HIS A 287 5.54 -58.30 33.24
CA HIS A 287 6.47 -58.57 34.34
C HIS A 287 5.98 -58.03 35.68
N VAL A 288 5.20 -56.94 35.69
CA VAL A 288 4.72 -56.31 36.94
C VAL A 288 3.46 -56.97 37.54
N VAL A 289 2.89 -58.00 36.89
CA VAL A 289 1.63 -58.64 37.33
C VAL A 289 1.72 -59.27 38.72
N SER A 290 2.92 -59.74 39.12
CA SER A 290 3.20 -60.39 40.41
C SER A 290 3.54 -59.43 41.55
N LEU A 291 3.62 -58.12 41.28
CA LEU A 291 3.92 -57.10 42.29
C LEU A 291 2.66 -56.72 43.09
N ASN A 292 2.90 -56.13 44.27
CA ASN A 292 1.88 -55.52 45.09
C ASN A 292 1.11 -54.43 44.31
N GLU A 293 -0.20 -54.30 44.56
CA GLU A 293 -1.12 -53.47 43.77
C GLU A 293 -0.69 -52.00 43.72
N ASN A 294 -0.23 -51.45 44.85
CA ASN A 294 0.31 -50.09 44.94
C ASN A 294 1.50 -49.84 43.99
N ASP A 295 2.43 -50.79 43.99
CA ASP A 295 3.72 -50.66 43.32
C ASP A 295 3.56 -50.94 41.82
N ARG A 296 2.74 -51.95 41.49
CA ARG A 296 2.26 -52.22 40.13
C ARG A 296 1.53 -51.01 39.54
N SER A 297 0.63 -50.37 40.30
CA SER A 297 -0.06 -49.15 39.88
C SER A 297 0.92 -48.01 39.60
N ARG A 298 1.89 -47.75 40.49
CA ARG A 298 2.91 -46.71 40.28
C ARG A 298 3.75 -46.99 39.03
N ILE A 299 4.22 -48.22 38.82
CA ILE A 299 5.04 -48.58 37.66
C ILE A 299 4.25 -48.46 36.34
N MET A 300 2.99 -48.91 36.31
CA MET A 300 2.12 -48.78 35.14
C MET A 300 1.83 -47.31 34.82
N GLY A 301 1.51 -46.49 35.82
CA GLY A 301 1.32 -45.04 35.64
C GLY A 301 2.57 -44.34 35.08
N ILE A 302 3.75 -44.63 35.63
CA ILE A 302 5.04 -44.10 35.14
C ILE A 302 5.29 -44.52 33.67
N ARG A 303 4.95 -45.76 33.30
CA ARG A 303 5.00 -46.23 31.90
C ARG A 303 4.02 -45.42 31.04
N GLU A 304 2.76 -45.30 31.46
CA GLU A 304 1.70 -44.63 30.70
C GLU A 304 2.03 -43.16 30.44
N ASP A 305 2.48 -42.41 31.45
CA ASP A 305 2.92 -41.01 31.34
C ASP A 305 4.17 -40.83 30.43
N PHE A 306 5.08 -41.81 30.46
CA PHE A 306 6.26 -41.82 29.60
C PHE A 306 5.92 -42.15 28.14
N VAL A 307 5.14 -43.20 27.89
CA VAL A 307 4.65 -43.57 26.54
C VAL A 307 3.82 -42.44 25.95
N ALA A 308 2.91 -41.84 26.73
CA ALA A 308 2.15 -40.66 26.31
C ALA A 308 3.05 -39.49 25.90
N SER A 309 4.13 -39.22 26.66
CA SER A 309 5.10 -38.18 26.32
C SER A 309 5.87 -38.47 25.01
N VAL A 310 6.25 -39.73 24.76
CA VAL A 310 6.95 -40.15 23.53
C VAL A 310 6.02 -40.02 22.32
N GLU A 311 4.83 -40.63 22.38
CA GLU A 311 3.88 -40.64 21.27
C GLU A 311 3.34 -39.24 20.94
N ARG A 312 3.12 -38.36 21.93
CA ARG A 312 2.81 -36.94 21.69
C ARG A 312 3.92 -36.23 20.91
N THR A 313 5.18 -36.50 21.24
CA THR A 313 6.35 -35.87 20.60
C THR A 313 6.52 -36.37 19.16
N GLU A 314 6.39 -37.67 18.92
CA GLU A 314 6.38 -38.25 17.57
C GLU A 314 5.15 -37.79 16.77
N ALA A 315 3.98 -37.64 17.38
CA ALA A 315 2.78 -37.10 16.74
C ALA A 315 2.88 -35.61 16.37
N ILE A 316 3.84 -34.86 16.91
CA ILE A 316 4.24 -33.54 16.41
C ILE A 316 5.28 -33.72 15.27
N ARG A 317 6.35 -34.47 15.54
CA ARG A 317 7.48 -34.68 14.61
C ARG A 317 7.08 -35.30 13.26
N ASN A 318 6.02 -36.09 13.21
CA ASN A 318 5.55 -36.76 11.99
C ASN A 318 4.53 -35.94 11.17
N ARG A 319 4.20 -34.70 11.56
CA ARG A 319 3.38 -33.75 10.79
C ARG A 319 4.13 -33.19 9.57
N PHE A 320 3.42 -32.44 8.72
CA PHE A 320 4.04 -31.68 7.63
C PHE A 320 4.09 -30.20 7.98
N PRO A 321 5.25 -29.52 7.84
CA PRO A 321 6.50 -30.00 7.25
C PRO A 321 7.51 -30.60 8.25
N GLU A 322 7.17 -30.73 9.54
CA GLU A 322 8.03 -31.22 10.64
C GLU A 322 8.82 -32.48 10.24
N ARG A 323 8.14 -33.49 9.67
CA ARG A 323 8.70 -34.78 9.26
C ARG A 323 9.82 -34.67 8.22
N LEU A 324 9.83 -33.61 7.42
CA LEU A 324 10.85 -33.35 6.39
C LEU A 324 12.02 -32.52 6.93
N LEU A 325 11.78 -31.70 7.95
CA LEU A 325 12.77 -30.76 8.51
C LEU A 325 13.49 -31.32 9.75
N ALA A 326 12.86 -32.22 10.52
CA ALA A 326 13.46 -32.83 11.70
C ALA A 326 14.84 -33.49 11.45
N PRO A 327 15.07 -34.24 10.35
CA PRO A 327 16.40 -34.80 10.06
C PRO A 327 17.48 -33.72 9.87
N LEU A 328 17.13 -32.56 9.29
CA LEU A 328 18.06 -31.44 9.09
C LEU A 328 18.50 -30.76 10.40
N TRP A 329 17.85 -31.09 11.52
CA TRP A 329 18.18 -30.60 12.85
C TRP A 329 18.80 -31.68 13.75
N GLY A 330 19.05 -32.88 13.21
CA GLY A 330 19.57 -34.04 13.94
C GLY A 330 18.51 -34.72 14.82
N ILE A 331 17.26 -34.80 14.34
CA ILE A 331 16.12 -35.35 15.09
C ILE A 331 15.56 -36.58 14.35
N GLU A 332 16.02 -37.74 14.79
CA GLU A 332 15.62 -39.06 14.30
C GLU A 332 14.34 -39.54 15.01
N PRO A 333 13.47 -40.33 14.34
CA PRO A 333 12.23 -40.83 14.94
C PRO A 333 12.53 -41.93 15.96
N ARG A 334 11.87 -41.89 17.11
CA ARG A 334 11.84 -42.99 18.09
C ARG A 334 10.84 -44.07 17.64
N PRO A 335 11.09 -45.36 17.92
CA PRO A 335 10.09 -46.41 17.74
C PRO A 335 8.96 -46.23 18.76
N SER A 336 7.73 -46.56 18.36
CA SER A 336 6.58 -46.57 19.27
C SER A 336 6.79 -47.56 20.42
N LEU A 337 6.43 -47.16 21.63
CA LEU A 337 6.61 -47.95 22.87
C LEU A 337 5.37 -48.76 23.28
N LEU A 338 4.28 -48.63 22.54
CA LEU A 338 3.05 -49.43 22.72
C LEU A 338 3.29 -50.91 22.37
N ALA A 339 2.55 -51.81 23.01
CA ALA A 339 2.47 -53.21 22.63
C ALA A 339 1.57 -53.41 21.39
N ASP A 340 1.71 -54.54 20.69
CA ASP A 340 0.94 -54.79 19.46
C ASP A 340 -0.56 -54.92 19.76
N GLY A 341 -1.35 -53.94 19.28
CA GLY A 341 -2.79 -53.84 19.56
C GLY A 341 -3.17 -52.95 20.75
N GLU A 342 -2.19 -52.40 21.47
CA GLU A 342 -2.41 -51.38 22.51
C GLU A 342 -2.76 -50.03 21.85
N LEU A 343 -3.87 -49.42 22.27
CA LEU A 343 -4.32 -48.12 21.80
C LEU A 343 -3.94 -47.01 22.79
N MET A 344 -3.66 -45.83 22.26
CA MET A 344 -3.47 -44.61 23.04
C MET A 344 -4.77 -44.19 23.72
N LEU A 345 -4.68 -43.76 24.98
CA LEU A 345 -5.77 -43.10 25.71
C LEU A 345 -6.07 -41.73 25.08
N ASP A 346 -7.35 -41.33 25.00
CA ASP A 346 -7.73 -40.03 24.42
C ASP A 346 -7.12 -38.84 25.19
N GLU A 347 -6.93 -38.98 26.51
CA GLU A 347 -6.24 -38.01 27.38
C GLU A 347 -4.76 -37.80 27.00
N ALA A 348 -4.16 -38.76 26.29
CA ALA A 348 -2.82 -38.63 25.75
C ALA A 348 -2.77 -37.81 24.44
N MET A 349 -3.90 -37.37 23.86
CA MET A 349 -3.90 -36.43 22.73
C MET A 349 -3.72 -34.96 23.16
N ILE A 350 -3.25 -34.13 22.23
CA ILE A 350 -3.00 -32.70 22.48
C ILE A 350 -4.32 -31.91 22.32
N ALA A 351 -4.89 -31.48 23.43
CA ALA A 351 -6.07 -30.61 23.45
C ALA A 351 -5.74 -29.20 22.91
N LYS A 352 -6.55 -28.73 21.96
CA LYS A 352 -6.46 -27.38 21.36
C LYS A 352 -6.82 -26.29 22.37
N THR A 353 -6.14 -25.16 22.31
CA THR A 353 -6.35 -24.01 23.21
C THR A 353 -6.83 -22.78 22.44
N PRO A 354 -8.14 -22.65 22.15
CA PRO A 354 -8.65 -21.48 21.43
C PRO A 354 -8.45 -20.17 22.22
N MET A 355 -8.19 -19.08 21.49
CA MET A 355 -8.24 -17.72 22.04
C MET A 355 -9.64 -17.42 22.61
N LYS A 356 -9.70 -16.76 23.78
CA LYS A 356 -10.98 -16.38 24.44
C LYS A 356 -11.88 -15.60 23.46
N SER A 357 -13.13 -16.05 23.30
CA SER A 357 -14.02 -15.64 22.19
C SER A 357 -14.25 -14.13 22.06
N TRP A 358 -14.28 -13.39 23.17
CA TRP A 358 -14.45 -11.93 23.13
C TRP A 358 -13.20 -11.20 22.63
N ILE A 359 -12.00 -11.73 22.93
CA ILE A 359 -10.71 -11.20 22.42
C ILE A 359 -10.63 -11.47 20.91
N PHE A 360 -11.00 -12.67 20.48
CA PHE A 360 -11.11 -13.02 19.06
C PHE A 360 -12.04 -12.04 18.32
N LEU A 361 -13.26 -11.83 18.80
CA LEU A 361 -14.23 -10.93 18.17
C LEU A 361 -13.72 -9.48 18.10
N LEU A 362 -13.10 -8.98 19.17
CA LEU A 362 -12.48 -7.65 19.20
C LEU A 362 -11.35 -7.52 18.18
N CYS A 363 -10.43 -8.49 18.15
CA CYS A 363 -9.26 -8.48 17.27
C CYS A 363 -9.66 -8.65 15.80
N ALA A 364 -10.62 -9.54 15.51
CA ALA A 364 -11.19 -9.71 14.18
C ALA A 364 -11.93 -8.44 13.70
N ALA A 365 -12.70 -7.78 14.57
CA ALA A 365 -13.35 -6.51 14.23
C ALA A 365 -12.34 -5.41 13.92
N VAL A 366 -11.27 -5.27 14.71
CA VAL A 366 -10.17 -4.32 14.44
C VAL A 366 -9.45 -4.65 13.13
N ALA A 367 -9.12 -5.93 12.89
CA ALA A 367 -8.48 -6.38 11.66
C ALA A 367 -9.34 -6.10 10.41
N LEU A 368 -10.64 -6.41 10.46
CA LEU A 368 -11.60 -6.12 9.39
C LEU A 368 -11.78 -4.61 9.16
N LEU A 369 -11.84 -3.80 10.22
CA LEU A 369 -11.89 -2.34 10.10
C LEU A 369 -10.62 -1.78 9.44
N MET A 370 -9.44 -2.25 9.86
CA MET A 370 -8.15 -1.88 9.25
C MET A 370 -8.09 -2.30 7.77
N MET A 371 -8.51 -3.53 7.45
CA MET A 371 -8.55 -4.06 6.09
C MET A 371 -9.48 -3.23 5.18
N CYS A 372 -10.74 -3.05 5.59
CA CYS A 372 -11.76 -2.38 4.79
C CYS A 372 -11.54 -0.87 4.70
N PHE A 373 -11.34 -0.17 5.83
CA PHE A 373 -11.10 1.27 5.81
C PHE A 373 -9.75 1.61 5.16
N GLY A 374 -8.70 0.85 5.45
CA GLY A 374 -7.39 1.00 4.84
C GLY A 374 -7.45 0.85 3.31
N SER A 375 -8.17 -0.16 2.81
CA SER A 375 -8.38 -0.35 1.37
C SER A 375 -9.17 0.80 0.75
N LEU A 376 -10.33 1.14 1.32
CA LEU A 376 -11.20 2.21 0.81
C LEU A 376 -10.50 3.57 0.80
N PHE A 377 -9.74 3.91 1.83
CA PHE A 377 -8.99 5.17 1.90
C PHE A 377 -7.73 5.14 1.03
N GLY A 378 -6.96 4.05 1.10
CA GLY A 378 -5.69 3.86 0.40
C GLY A 378 -5.85 3.90 -1.12
N PHE A 379 -6.72 3.04 -1.68
CA PHE A 379 -6.94 3.00 -3.13
C PHE A 379 -7.58 4.29 -3.66
N ARG A 380 -8.50 4.93 -2.91
CA ARG A 380 -9.05 6.25 -3.29
C ARG A 380 -7.97 7.34 -3.35
N ARG A 381 -7.00 7.35 -2.44
CA ARG A 381 -5.87 8.30 -2.47
C ARG A 381 -4.82 7.96 -3.54
N ILE A 382 -4.61 6.68 -3.83
CA ILE A 382 -3.72 6.23 -4.90
C ILE A 382 -4.28 6.56 -6.28
N LYS A 383 -5.61 6.54 -6.47
CA LYS A 383 -6.27 6.96 -7.72
C LYS A 383 -5.78 8.33 -8.20
N THR A 384 -5.78 9.34 -7.34
CA THR A 384 -5.28 10.69 -7.67
C THR A 384 -3.80 10.68 -8.06
N LYS A 385 -2.97 9.91 -7.34
CA LYS A 385 -1.54 9.77 -7.68
C LYS A 385 -1.33 9.09 -9.04
N ARG A 386 -2.12 8.07 -9.38
CA ARG A 386 -1.98 7.35 -10.66
C ARG A 386 -2.43 8.18 -11.86
N TYR A 387 -3.30 9.18 -11.66
CA TYR A 387 -3.55 10.17 -12.71
C TYR A 387 -2.31 11.03 -13.02
N VAL A 388 -1.51 11.39 -12.00
CA VAL A 388 -0.21 12.04 -12.19
C VAL A 388 0.82 11.08 -12.83
N GLU A 389 0.78 9.78 -12.53
CA GLU A 389 1.72 8.80 -13.12
C GLU A 389 1.36 8.35 -14.55
N ASN A 390 0.08 8.44 -14.96
CA ASN A 390 -0.42 7.88 -16.22
C ASN A 390 -0.82 8.94 -17.27
N ILE A 391 -0.69 10.23 -16.97
CA ILE A 391 -0.97 11.32 -17.91
C ILE A 391 0.36 12.01 -18.22
N PRO A 392 0.85 11.95 -19.47
CA PRO A 392 2.09 12.63 -19.83
C PRO A 392 1.89 14.14 -19.81
N THR A 393 2.95 14.88 -19.51
CA THR A 393 2.99 16.33 -19.73
C THR A 393 2.79 16.62 -21.20
N SER A 394 1.84 17.49 -21.53
CA SER A 394 1.65 18.04 -22.87
C SER A 394 2.28 19.43 -22.93
N PRO A 395 3.09 19.74 -23.97
CA PRO A 395 3.49 21.12 -24.25
C PRO A 395 2.27 21.94 -24.68
N SER A 396 2.25 23.24 -24.39
CA SER A 396 1.08 24.11 -24.56
C SER A 396 0.59 24.16 -26.01
N ALA A 397 1.50 24.16 -26.99
CA ALA A 397 1.14 24.09 -28.42
C ALA A 397 0.73 22.67 -28.89
N GLY A 398 1.09 21.62 -28.14
CA GLY A 398 0.75 20.24 -28.46
C GLY A 398 -0.50 19.69 -27.78
N LEU A 399 -1.10 20.47 -26.87
CA LEU A 399 -2.21 20.08 -25.99
C LEU A 399 -3.40 19.49 -26.75
N THR A 400 -3.99 18.43 -26.19
CA THR A 400 -5.17 17.73 -26.76
C THR A 400 -6.33 17.70 -25.78
N TYR A 401 -7.56 17.61 -26.31
CA TYR A 401 -8.78 17.69 -25.50
C TYR A 401 -8.87 16.59 -24.44
N GLY A 402 -9.32 16.94 -23.23
CA GLY A 402 -9.53 16.04 -22.10
C GLY A 402 -8.37 16.07 -21.08
N PRO A 403 -8.22 15.03 -20.24
CA PRO A 403 -7.30 15.08 -19.09
C PRO A 403 -5.82 15.23 -19.50
N ALA A 404 -5.20 16.32 -19.04
CA ALA A 404 -3.86 16.74 -19.43
C ALA A 404 -3.04 17.26 -18.24
N GLU A 405 -1.73 17.25 -18.41
CA GLU A 405 -0.75 17.80 -17.46
C GLU A 405 0.09 18.85 -18.18
N ILE A 406 0.35 20.00 -17.54
CA ILE A 406 1.20 21.08 -18.07
C ILE A 406 2.18 21.53 -16.98
N LYS A 407 3.41 21.85 -17.40
CA LYS A 407 4.49 22.39 -16.56
C LYS A 407 5.02 23.64 -17.22
N GLY A 408 5.14 24.73 -16.48
CA GLY A 408 5.57 26.02 -17.05
C GLY A 408 5.68 27.12 -16.00
N ILE A 409 5.78 28.36 -16.46
CA ILE A 409 6.00 29.56 -15.65
C ILE A 409 4.72 30.40 -15.64
N VAL A 410 4.32 30.88 -14.46
CA VAL A 410 3.15 31.74 -14.29
C VAL A 410 3.38 33.12 -14.93
N GLU A 411 2.56 33.43 -15.92
CA GLU A 411 2.40 34.77 -16.49
C GLU A 411 1.05 35.38 -16.11
N CYS A 412 0.98 36.71 -16.13
CA CYS A 412 -0.18 37.46 -15.65
C CYS A 412 -0.59 38.51 -16.67
N ASP A 413 -1.86 38.49 -17.06
CA ASP A 413 -2.51 39.63 -17.69
C ASP A 413 -2.56 40.81 -16.71
N GLN A 414 -2.28 42.03 -17.18
CA GLN A 414 -2.09 43.19 -16.32
C GLN A 414 -3.36 43.57 -15.53
N GLY A 415 -4.54 43.21 -16.05
CA GLY A 415 -5.82 43.39 -15.36
C GLY A 415 -6.20 42.30 -14.35
N ARG A 416 -5.51 41.15 -14.32
CA ARG A 416 -5.89 39.95 -13.55
C ARG A 416 -4.82 39.55 -12.52
N ILE A 417 -4.55 40.43 -11.54
CA ILE A 417 -3.49 40.23 -10.52
C ILE A 417 -4.03 40.48 -9.10
N LEU A 418 -3.78 39.55 -8.17
CA LEU A 418 -4.04 39.70 -6.74
C LEU A 418 -2.82 40.26 -5.99
N LYS A 419 -3.02 40.68 -4.73
CA LYS A 419 -1.94 41.00 -3.78
C LYS A 419 -2.07 40.19 -2.50
N GLY A 420 -0.97 39.68 -1.98
CA GLY A 420 -0.94 38.92 -0.73
C GLY A 420 -1.27 39.79 0.50
N PRO A 421 -2.17 39.37 1.41
CA PRO A 421 -2.68 40.21 2.49
C PRO A 421 -1.71 40.46 3.67
N LEU A 422 -0.58 39.74 3.75
CA LEU A 422 0.51 39.97 4.70
C LEU A 422 1.80 40.43 4.03
N SER A 423 2.06 40.01 2.79
CA SER A 423 3.24 40.38 2.01
C SER A 423 3.08 41.72 1.28
N GLY A 424 1.92 41.94 0.64
CA GLY A 424 1.71 42.98 -0.37
C GLY A 424 2.20 42.59 -1.77
N GLU A 425 2.80 41.41 -1.93
CA GLU A 425 3.39 40.92 -3.18
C GLU A 425 2.31 40.54 -4.20
N LYS A 426 2.62 40.69 -5.50
CA LYS A 426 1.71 40.30 -6.60
C LYS A 426 1.59 38.77 -6.64
N CYS A 427 0.38 38.25 -6.85
CA CYS A 427 0.12 36.81 -6.94
C CYS A 427 -1.07 36.48 -7.84
N VAL A 428 -1.13 35.23 -8.32
CA VAL A 428 -2.30 34.67 -9.05
C VAL A 428 -3.21 33.85 -8.14
N PHE A 429 -2.65 33.30 -7.06
CA PHE A 429 -3.35 32.61 -5.98
C PHE A 429 -2.77 33.01 -4.64
N TYR A 430 -3.62 33.15 -3.62
CA TYR A 430 -3.17 33.11 -2.23
C TYR A 430 -4.13 32.36 -1.31
N ARG A 431 -3.55 31.77 -0.26
CA ARG A 431 -4.25 31.27 0.93
C ARG A 431 -3.85 32.11 2.13
N TYR A 432 -4.84 32.59 2.88
CA TYR A 432 -4.65 33.39 4.07
C TYR A 432 -5.35 32.74 5.26
N LYS A 433 -4.56 32.38 6.29
CA LYS A 433 -5.05 31.66 7.48
C LYS A 433 -4.73 32.43 8.75
N ILE A 434 -5.69 32.52 9.65
CA ILE A 434 -5.52 33.09 10.99
C ILE A 434 -5.80 31.99 12.01
N THR A 435 -4.86 31.76 12.93
CA THR A 435 -5.05 30.88 14.08
C THR A 435 -4.89 31.66 15.39
N GLU A 436 -5.53 31.20 16.45
CA GLU A 436 -5.47 31.78 17.79
C GLU A 436 -5.18 30.69 18.83
N ARG A 437 -4.24 30.97 19.75
CA ARG A 437 -3.99 30.09 20.90
C ARG A 437 -4.91 30.46 22.07
N ARG A 438 -5.93 29.62 22.29
CA ARG A 438 -6.91 29.74 23.39
C ARG A 438 -6.48 28.89 24.59
N GLY A 439 -6.82 29.32 25.80
CA GLY A 439 -6.37 28.70 27.05
C GLY A 439 -4.91 29.04 27.42
N SER A 440 -4.40 28.34 28.43
CA SER A 440 -3.03 28.45 28.99
C SER A 440 -2.43 27.05 29.23
N GLY A 441 -1.12 26.98 29.55
CA GLY A 441 -0.43 25.72 29.86
C GLY A 441 -0.41 24.68 28.72
N LYS A 442 -0.35 23.39 29.08
CA LYS A 442 -0.47 22.24 28.17
C LYS A 442 -1.89 22.14 27.56
N LYS A 443 -2.92 22.53 28.31
CA LYS A 443 -4.34 22.50 27.89
C LYS A 443 -4.72 23.61 26.88
N ALA A 444 -3.77 24.46 26.47
CA ALA A 444 -3.97 25.50 25.45
C ALA A 444 -4.06 24.93 24.01
N LYS A 445 -5.11 25.32 23.28
CA LYS A 445 -5.43 24.79 21.94
C LYS A 445 -5.31 25.88 20.88
N THR A 446 -4.74 25.53 19.72
CA THR A 446 -4.67 26.43 18.54
C THR A 446 -5.92 26.23 17.68
N VAL A 447 -6.79 27.24 17.64
CA VAL A 447 -8.05 27.24 16.88
C VAL A 447 -7.86 28.04 15.58
N VAL A 448 -8.48 27.60 14.48
CA VAL A 448 -8.50 28.37 13.23
C VAL A 448 -9.66 29.38 13.30
N ILE A 449 -9.37 30.67 13.15
CA ILE A 449 -10.38 31.74 13.07
C ILE A 449 -10.80 31.95 11.61
N LEU A 450 -9.84 31.90 10.70
CA LEU A 450 -10.04 32.18 9.27
C LEU A 450 -9.13 31.28 8.44
N ASP A 451 -9.64 30.77 7.32
CA ASP A 451 -8.87 30.06 6.30
C ASP A 451 -9.51 30.37 4.94
N LYS A 452 -9.04 31.44 4.27
CA LYS A 452 -9.55 31.90 2.97
C LYS A 452 -8.58 31.53 1.86
N LYS A 453 -9.12 31.23 0.68
CA LYS A 453 -8.41 31.10 -0.60
C LYS A 453 -8.96 32.14 -1.57
N HIS A 454 -8.09 32.72 -2.40
CA HIS A 454 -8.48 33.55 -3.55
C HIS A 454 -7.55 33.24 -4.73
N PHE A 455 -8.09 33.27 -5.94
CA PHE A 455 -7.40 33.07 -7.21
C PHE A 455 -7.97 34.01 -8.28
N VAL A 456 -7.23 34.19 -9.38
CA VAL A 456 -7.65 34.88 -10.61
C VAL A 456 -7.14 34.09 -11.83
N PRO A 457 -7.83 34.16 -13.00
CA PRO A 457 -7.37 33.50 -14.21
C PRO A 457 -5.99 33.99 -14.63
N PHE A 458 -5.11 33.06 -15.02
CA PHE A 458 -3.71 33.36 -15.31
C PHE A 458 -3.18 32.50 -16.46
N GLN A 459 -1.96 32.78 -16.92
CA GLN A 459 -1.32 32.08 -18.03
C GLN A 459 -0.13 31.24 -17.56
N CYS A 460 0.14 30.15 -18.26
CA CYS A 460 1.29 29.29 -18.04
C CYS A 460 2.09 29.22 -19.34
N ARG A 461 3.33 29.72 -19.32
CA ARG A 461 4.27 29.65 -20.45
C ARG A 461 5.20 28.45 -20.30
N ASP A 462 5.39 27.69 -21.37
CA ASP A 462 6.43 26.66 -21.46
C ASP A 462 7.38 26.94 -22.65
N SER A 463 8.10 25.92 -23.11
CA SER A 463 9.01 26.00 -24.26
C SER A 463 8.30 26.22 -25.60
N ASP A 464 7.03 25.87 -25.69
CA ASP A 464 6.31 25.66 -26.96
C ASP A 464 5.17 26.67 -27.13
N GLY A 465 4.67 27.26 -26.04
CA GLY A 465 3.68 28.32 -26.13
C GLY A 465 3.22 28.87 -24.77
N VAL A 466 1.99 29.37 -24.76
CA VAL A 466 1.30 29.89 -23.57
C VAL A 466 -0.12 29.34 -23.55
N ILE A 467 -0.50 28.69 -22.45
CA ILE A 467 -1.85 28.22 -22.18
C ILE A 467 -2.53 29.10 -21.14
N SER A 468 -3.85 29.27 -21.22
CA SER A 468 -4.63 29.90 -20.14
C SER A 468 -5.10 28.82 -19.14
N ILE A 469 -5.04 29.13 -17.85
CA ILE A 469 -5.58 28.31 -16.77
C ILE A 469 -6.73 29.07 -16.13
N GLU A 470 -7.92 28.47 -16.16
CA GLU A 470 -9.11 28.99 -15.48
C GLU A 470 -9.24 28.29 -14.12
N PRO A 471 -8.86 28.94 -13.00
CA PRO A 471 -8.57 28.29 -11.73
C PRO A 471 -9.77 27.80 -10.89
N GLU A 472 -11.01 28.03 -11.35
CA GLU A 472 -12.19 27.58 -10.61
C GLU A 472 -12.24 26.04 -10.50
N GLY A 473 -12.54 25.53 -9.30
CA GLY A 473 -12.48 24.10 -8.96
C GLY A 473 -11.13 23.60 -8.40
N ALA A 474 -9.99 24.19 -8.77
CA ALA A 474 -8.66 23.62 -8.53
C ALA A 474 -8.25 23.40 -7.05
N GLU A 475 -7.67 22.22 -6.73
CA GLU A 475 -6.95 21.99 -5.46
C GLU A 475 -5.59 22.70 -5.46
N PHE A 476 -5.61 24.02 -5.23
CA PHE A 476 -4.38 24.81 -5.10
C PHE A 476 -3.47 24.35 -3.96
N THR A 477 -2.19 24.21 -4.29
CA THR A 477 -1.04 24.11 -3.40
C THR A 477 -0.10 25.29 -3.67
N ALA A 478 0.44 25.89 -2.62
CA ALA A 478 1.38 27.01 -2.73
C ALA A 478 2.40 26.94 -1.59
N ASP A 479 3.62 27.40 -1.85
CA ASP A 479 4.69 27.47 -0.85
C ASP A 479 4.35 28.46 0.27
N PHE A 480 4.86 28.19 1.47
CA PHE A 480 4.70 29.08 2.61
C PHE A 480 5.61 30.31 2.47
N LYS A 481 5.03 31.52 2.58
CA LYS A 481 5.75 32.78 2.34
C LYS A 481 5.91 33.61 3.62
N VAL A 482 4.82 33.88 4.34
CA VAL A 482 4.82 34.83 5.49
C VAL A 482 4.06 34.31 6.69
N GLN A 483 4.66 34.41 7.89
CA GLN A 483 3.97 34.27 9.18
C GLN A 483 4.17 35.55 9.99
N LYS A 484 3.08 36.19 10.42
CA LYS A 484 3.10 37.38 11.28
C LYS A 484 2.21 37.15 12.49
N ARG A 485 2.76 37.28 13.70
CA ARG A 485 2.00 37.19 14.96
C ARG A 485 1.47 38.56 15.37
N ARG A 486 0.20 38.63 15.76
CA ARG A 486 -0.48 39.83 16.27
C ARG A 486 -1.20 39.47 17.56
N GLY A 487 -0.56 39.75 18.70
CA GLY A 487 -1.06 39.37 20.03
C GLY A 487 -1.24 37.85 20.20
N ARG A 488 -2.49 37.42 20.41
CA ARG A 488 -2.89 36.00 20.53
C ARG A 488 -3.07 35.29 19.18
N GLN A 489 -3.18 36.06 18.09
CA GLN A 489 -3.40 35.54 16.74
C GLN A 489 -2.07 35.37 15.99
N THR A 490 -1.99 34.34 15.15
CA THR A 490 -0.90 34.10 14.22
C THR A 490 -1.48 34.00 12.81
N HIS A 491 -1.01 34.89 11.94
CA HIS A 491 -1.46 35.02 10.57
C HIS A 491 -0.43 34.35 9.66
N TYR A 492 -0.89 33.60 8.66
CA TYR A 492 -0.08 32.84 7.71
C TYR A 492 -0.54 33.12 6.28
N GLU A 493 0.41 33.27 5.37
CA GLU A 493 0.20 33.43 3.93
C GLU A 493 1.01 32.41 3.13
N TRP A 494 0.34 31.77 2.18
CA TRP A 494 0.91 31.01 1.08
C TRP A 494 0.42 31.66 -0.21
N HIS A 495 1.26 31.83 -1.23
CA HIS A 495 0.83 32.40 -2.51
C HIS A 495 1.66 31.84 -3.68
N ILE A 496 1.12 31.93 -4.91
CA ILE A 496 1.87 31.70 -6.14
C ILE A 496 2.10 33.06 -6.81
N ALA A 497 3.36 33.45 -6.97
CA ALA A 497 3.75 34.74 -7.55
C ALA A 497 3.88 34.65 -9.09
N PRO A 498 3.82 35.77 -9.83
CA PRO A 498 4.30 35.83 -11.21
C PRO A 498 5.72 35.27 -11.33
N SER A 499 6.05 34.69 -12.48
CA SER A 499 7.35 34.04 -12.75
C SER A 499 7.68 32.84 -11.85
N THR A 500 6.71 32.31 -11.08
CA THR A 500 6.87 31.03 -10.36
C THR A 500 6.69 29.87 -11.33
N ALA A 501 7.57 28.86 -11.28
CA ALA A 501 7.37 27.61 -12.00
C ALA A 501 6.26 26.78 -11.32
N ILE A 502 5.34 26.24 -12.10
CA ILE A 502 4.17 25.49 -11.63
C ILE A 502 3.99 24.14 -12.33
N TYR A 503 3.26 23.29 -11.64
CA TYR A 503 2.66 22.05 -12.08
C TYR A 503 1.14 22.21 -12.10
N ALA A 504 0.50 21.91 -13.24
CA ALA A 504 -0.95 21.89 -13.38
C ALA A 504 -1.42 20.55 -13.98
N LEU A 505 -2.42 19.94 -13.34
CA LEU A 505 -3.13 18.75 -13.83
C LEU A 505 -4.62 19.12 -13.88
N GLY A 506 -5.28 18.97 -15.03
CA GLY A 506 -6.70 19.31 -15.19
C GLY A 506 -7.26 18.81 -16.52
N SER A 507 -8.49 19.19 -16.85
CA SER A 507 -9.07 18.86 -18.16
C SER A 507 -8.86 20.01 -19.14
N ALA A 508 -8.22 19.71 -20.27
CA ALA A 508 -8.08 20.62 -21.38
C ALA A 508 -9.40 20.69 -22.16
N VAL A 509 -10.06 21.85 -22.12
CA VAL A 509 -11.34 22.11 -22.80
C VAL A 509 -11.19 23.29 -23.73
N VAL A 510 -12.12 23.44 -24.68
CA VAL A 510 -12.14 24.59 -25.59
C VAL A 510 -12.45 25.86 -24.80
N ASP A 511 -11.74 26.95 -25.12
CA ASP A 511 -12.00 28.29 -24.60
C ASP A 511 -13.45 28.71 -24.92
N LYS A 512 -14.26 28.96 -23.89
CA LYS A 512 -15.68 29.32 -24.06
C LYS A 512 -15.91 30.74 -24.58
N GLU A 513 -14.92 31.63 -24.48
CA GLU A 513 -14.96 32.97 -25.08
C GLU A 513 -14.44 32.97 -26.53
N LYS A 514 -13.44 32.13 -26.85
CA LYS A 514 -12.73 32.20 -28.14
C LYS A 514 -12.90 31.01 -29.08
N GLY A 515 -13.22 29.81 -28.61
CA GLY A 515 -13.50 28.65 -29.47
C GLY A 515 -12.34 28.12 -30.34
N ASP A 516 -11.19 28.82 -30.39
CA ASP A 516 -10.06 28.58 -31.30
C ASP A 516 -8.89 27.85 -30.66
N ARG A 517 -8.90 27.73 -29.33
CA ARG A 517 -7.80 27.23 -28.50
C ARG A 517 -8.33 26.46 -27.29
N LEU A 518 -7.45 25.66 -26.67
CA LEU A 518 -7.73 24.99 -25.41
C LEU A 518 -7.35 25.87 -24.20
N ILE A 519 -7.95 25.57 -23.05
CA ILE A 519 -7.61 26.08 -21.72
C ILE A 519 -7.65 24.92 -20.71
N ILE A 520 -6.93 25.03 -19.60
CA ILE A 520 -7.03 24.06 -18.49
C ILE A 520 -8.07 24.54 -17.48
N SER A 521 -9.03 23.68 -17.12
CA SER A 521 -10.06 23.93 -16.10
C SER A 521 -10.52 22.63 -15.42
N ASP A 522 -11.58 22.73 -14.60
CA ASP A 522 -12.28 21.59 -13.96
C ASP A 522 -13.11 20.72 -14.94
N GLY A 523 -13.04 20.99 -16.26
CA GLY A 523 -13.66 20.15 -17.29
C GLY A 523 -15.19 20.07 -17.21
N ASP A 524 -15.85 21.12 -16.73
CA ASP A 524 -17.27 21.13 -16.37
C ASP A 524 -17.67 20.00 -15.38
N ASN A 525 -16.78 19.71 -14.42
CA ASN A 525 -16.93 18.69 -13.37
C ASN A 525 -17.06 17.25 -13.94
N ASP A 526 -16.16 16.89 -14.87
CA ASP A 526 -16.08 15.54 -15.47
C ASP A 526 -15.60 14.43 -14.49
N GLY A 527 -15.27 14.81 -13.25
CA GLY A 527 -14.76 13.94 -12.18
C GLY A 527 -13.25 13.67 -12.21
N PHE A 528 -12.50 14.36 -13.06
CA PHE A 528 -11.04 14.39 -13.09
C PHE A 528 -10.49 15.37 -12.03
N PRO A 529 -9.33 15.12 -11.39
CA PRO A 529 -8.82 16.04 -10.36
C PRO A 529 -8.10 17.24 -10.97
N PHE A 530 -8.69 18.43 -10.85
CA PHE A 530 -8.00 19.68 -11.13
C PHE A 530 -7.10 20.08 -9.95
N LEU A 531 -5.79 20.21 -10.20
CA LEU A 531 -4.78 20.54 -9.19
C LEU A 531 -3.73 21.50 -9.79
N VAL A 532 -3.43 22.57 -9.05
CA VAL A 532 -2.39 23.57 -9.41
C VAL A 532 -1.42 23.70 -8.23
N SER A 533 -0.13 23.70 -8.51
CA SER A 533 0.92 23.57 -7.49
C SER A 533 2.21 24.27 -7.91
N ASP A 534 2.92 24.91 -6.97
CA ASP A 534 4.32 25.33 -7.15
C ASP A 534 5.34 24.26 -6.64
N GLU A 535 4.87 23.19 -5.99
CA GLU A 535 5.64 21.95 -5.85
C GLU A 535 5.80 21.27 -7.22
N THR A 536 6.96 20.65 -7.48
CA THR A 536 7.18 19.84 -8.69
C THR A 536 6.30 18.59 -8.70
N GLU A 537 6.01 18.04 -9.90
CA GLU A 537 5.33 16.75 -10.13
C GLU A 537 5.74 15.66 -9.11
N THR A 538 7.05 15.44 -8.93
CA THR A 538 7.55 14.40 -8.01
C THR A 538 7.22 14.71 -6.54
N GLU A 539 7.19 15.98 -6.13
CA GLU A 539 6.76 16.37 -4.78
C GLU A 539 5.22 16.25 -4.62
N VAL A 540 4.44 16.56 -5.65
CA VAL A 540 2.98 16.31 -5.70
C VAL A 540 2.68 14.80 -5.60
N MET A 541 3.36 13.96 -6.40
CA MET A 541 3.29 12.50 -6.33
C MET A 541 3.65 11.98 -4.93
N LEU A 542 4.73 12.49 -4.33
CA LEU A 542 5.13 12.14 -2.97
C LEU A 542 4.07 12.52 -1.93
N ARG A 543 3.48 13.72 -2.04
CA ARG A 543 2.48 14.24 -1.09
C ARG A 543 1.16 13.48 -1.17
N GLN A 544 0.64 13.19 -2.35
CA GLN A 544 -0.57 12.38 -2.51
C GLN A 544 -0.29 10.90 -2.18
N GLY A 545 0.87 10.38 -2.60
CA GLY A 545 1.31 9.01 -2.36
C GLY A 545 1.39 8.64 -0.88
N ARG A 546 1.96 9.50 -0.01
CA ARG A 546 2.07 9.24 1.44
C ARG A 546 0.75 8.85 2.09
N LYS A 547 -0.35 9.54 1.76
CA LYS A 547 -1.69 9.26 2.30
C LYS A 547 -2.23 7.91 1.81
N GLY A 548 -2.00 7.59 0.53
CA GLY A 548 -2.42 6.33 -0.08
C GLY A 548 -1.65 5.12 0.46
N LEU A 549 -0.33 5.22 0.54
CA LEU A 549 0.56 4.19 1.08
C LEU A 549 0.27 3.92 2.57
N LEU A 550 -0.03 4.95 3.36
CA LEU A 550 -0.49 4.79 4.74
C LEU A 550 -1.80 4.00 4.81
N GLY A 551 -2.79 4.30 3.95
CA GLY A 551 -4.04 3.53 3.87
C GLY A 551 -3.81 2.06 3.50
N ILE A 552 -2.96 1.78 2.50
CA ILE A 552 -2.56 0.42 2.15
C ILE A 552 -1.81 -0.29 3.29
N SER A 553 -1.01 0.43 4.09
CA SER A 553 -0.32 -0.15 5.26
C SER A 553 -1.33 -0.67 6.30
N PHE A 554 -2.40 0.09 6.57
CA PHE A 554 -3.51 -0.40 7.40
C PHE A 554 -4.23 -1.59 6.76
N ALA A 555 -4.46 -1.56 5.44
CA ALA A 555 -5.12 -2.64 4.74
C ALA A 555 -4.33 -3.96 4.84
N GLN A 556 -3.03 -3.92 4.55
CA GLN A 556 -2.12 -5.06 4.57
C GLN A 556 -2.00 -5.66 5.97
N ASN A 557 -1.79 -4.82 7.00
CA ASN A 557 -1.78 -5.27 8.39
C ASN A 557 -3.12 -5.91 8.78
N GLY A 558 -4.25 -5.30 8.41
CA GLY A 558 -5.59 -5.86 8.67
C GLY A 558 -5.78 -7.26 8.08
N THR A 559 -5.33 -7.49 6.84
CA THR A 559 -5.41 -8.82 6.20
C THR A 559 -4.54 -9.86 6.91
N VAL A 560 -3.29 -9.53 7.28
CA VAL A 560 -2.39 -10.46 7.99
C VAL A 560 -2.89 -10.73 9.43
N PHE A 561 -3.40 -9.69 10.11
CA PHE A 561 -3.99 -9.81 11.45
C PHE A 561 -5.19 -10.75 11.44
N LEU A 562 -6.08 -10.63 10.45
CA LEU A 562 -7.24 -11.52 10.31
C LEU A 562 -6.81 -12.99 10.20
N GLY A 563 -5.73 -13.28 9.47
CA GLY A 563 -5.13 -14.62 9.40
C GLY A 563 -4.64 -15.12 10.76
N LEU A 564 -3.75 -14.37 11.42
CA LEU A 564 -3.20 -14.72 12.73
C LEU A 564 -4.31 -14.94 13.80
N VAL A 565 -5.34 -14.08 13.80
CA VAL A 565 -6.49 -14.16 14.70
C VAL A 565 -7.38 -15.37 14.40
N LEU A 566 -7.53 -15.77 13.13
CA LEU A 566 -8.24 -17.01 12.76
C LEU A 566 -7.49 -18.27 13.21
N PHE A 567 -6.15 -18.32 13.06
CA PHE A 567 -5.36 -19.45 13.57
C PHE A 567 -5.38 -19.55 15.11
N ALA A 568 -5.40 -18.41 15.80
CA ALA A 568 -5.58 -18.35 17.26
C ALA A 568 -6.98 -18.81 17.71
N ALA A 569 -8.02 -18.49 16.95
CA ALA A 569 -9.39 -18.97 17.21
C ALA A 569 -9.54 -20.49 17.02
N LEU A 570 -8.77 -21.07 16.10
CA LEU A 570 -8.69 -22.54 15.91
C LEU A 570 -7.89 -23.25 17.02
N GLY A 571 -7.26 -22.52 17.94
CA GLY A 571 -6.51 -23.07 19.07
C GLY A 571 -5.32 -23.95 18.68
N SER A 572 -4.75 -23.67 17.50
CA SER A 572 -3.70 -24.47 16.87
C SER A 572 -2.30 -23.98 17.25
N PHE A 573 -2.08 -22.66 17.23
CA PHE A 573 -0.80 -22.00 17.51
C PHE A 573 0.41 -22.76 16.94
N ALA A 574 0.27 -23.24 15.70
CA ALA A 574 1.22 -24.14 15.07
C ALA A 574 2.36 -23.38 14.40
N ALA A 575 3.53 -24.02 14.31
CA ALA A 575 4.60 -23.50 13.47
C ALA A 575 4.14 -23.36 12.01
N THR A 576 3.26 -24.26 11.56
CA THR A 576 2.55 -24.18 10.27
C THR A 576 1.66 -22.94 10.15
N ASP A 577 1.06 -22.44 11.24
CA ASP A 577 0.14 -21.30 11.19
C ASP A 577 0.90 -20.00 10.88
N PHE A 578 2.13 -19.88 11.37
CA PHE A 578 3.06 -18.80 10.97
C PHE A 578 3.50 -18.95 9.52
N LEU A 579 3.81 -20.17 9.06
CA LEU A 579 4.17 -20.43 7.66
C LEU A 579 3.00 -20.14 6.68
N LEU A 580 1.76 -20.44 7.07
CA LEU A 580 0.56 -20.11 6.30
C LEU A 580 0.27 -18.60 6.36
N SER A 581 0.43 -17.96 7.51
CA SER A 581 0.29 -16.51 7.67
C SER A 581 1.28 -15.73 6.80
N ALA A 582 2.47 -16.28 6.55
CA ALA A 582 3.45 -15.69 5.63
C ALA A 582 2.93 -15.59 4.18
N LEU A 583 1.99 -16.45 3.74
CA LEU A 583 1.43 -16.42 2.39
C LEU A 583 0.37 -15.32 2.19
N ILE A 584 -0.18 -14.78 3.28
CA ILE A 584 -1.26 -13.79 3.24
C ILE A 584 -0.76 -12.44 2.71
N SER A 585 0.45 -12.03 3.08
CA SER A 585 1.02 -10.74 2.65
C SER A 585 1.34 -10.71 1.14
N PRO A 586 1.96 -11.75 0.55
CA PRO A 586 2.09 -11.90 -0.91
C PRO A 586 0.75 -12.01 -1.64
N MET A 587 -0.24 -12.71 -1.07
CA MET A 587 -1.59 -12.80 -1.65
C MET A 587 -2.28 -11.43 -1.70
N PHE A 588 -2.14 -10.62 -0.65
CA PHE A 588 -2.63 -9.23 -0.62
C PHE A 588 -1.93 -8.33 -1.64
N LEU A 589 -0.61 -8.47 -1.83
CA LEU A 589 0.15 -7.81 -2.90
C LEU A 589 -0.37 -8.21 -4.28
N GLY A 590 -0.55 -9.51 -4.54
CA GLY A 590 -1.04 -10.02 -5.83
C GLY A 590 -2.44 -9.50 -6.17
N LEU A 591 -3.37 -9.55 -5.21
CA LEU A 591 -4.73 -9.01 -5.35
C LEU A 591 -4.70 -7.48 -5.55
N SER A 592 -3.87 -6.76 -4.81
CA SER A 592 -3.70 -5.31 -4.96
C SER A 592 -3.17 -4.94 -6.35
N MET A 593 -2.16 -5.68 -6.85
CA MET A 593 -1.60 -5.48 -8.19
C MET A 593 -2.65 -5.74 -9.27
N PHE A 594 -3.39 -6.85 -9.18
CA PHE A 594 -4.48 -7.21 -10.08
C PHE A 594 -5.56 -6.10 -10.13
N VAL A 595 -6.05 -5.65 -8.98
CA VAL A 595 -7.06 -4.58 -8.88
C VAL A 595 -6.53 -3.26 -9.45
N LEU A 596 -5.26 -2.92 -9.22
CA LEU A 596 -4.64 -1.72 -9.77
C LEU A 596 -4.49 -1.81 -11.30
N MET A 597 -4.06 -2.93 -11.87
CA MET A 597 -3.92 -3.09 -13.32
C MET A 597 -5.28 -3.05 -14.02
N PHE A 598 -6.29 -3.74 -13.47
CA PHE A 598 -7.65 -3.77 -14.04
C PHE A 598 -8.27 -2.38 -14.11
N ASN A 599 -8.16 -1.59 -13.03
CA ASN A 599 -8.71 -0.24 -12.99
C ASN A 599 -8.05 0.73 -13.98
N ASP A 600 -6.77 0.55 -14.32
CA ASP A 600 -6.10 1.39 -15.32
C ASP A 600 -6.51 1.04 -16.74
N LEU A 601 -6.65 -0.25 -17.09
CA LEU A 601 -7.21 -0.66 -18.38
C LEU A 601 -8.66 -0.18 -18.55
N VAL A 602 -9.47 -0.23 -17.49
CA VAL A 602 -10.83 0.35 -17.48
C VAL A 602 -10.79 1.88 -17.62
N PHE A 603 -9.87 2.58 -16.94
CA PHE A 603 -9.73 4.03 -17.07
C PHE A 603 -9.35 4.45 -18.49
N LEU A 604 -8.34 3.82 -19.10
CA LEU A 604 -7.91 4.12 -20.47
C LEU A 604 -9.02 3.85 -21.49
N ARG A 605 -9.69 2.69 -21.40
CA ARG A 605 -10.86 2.38 -22.23
C ARG A 605 -11.99 3.41 -22.07
N ASN A 606 -12.22 3.87 -20.85
CA ASN A 606 -13.24 4.90 -20.57
C ASN A 606 -12.79 6.31 -21.02
N ARG A 607 -11.48 6.61 -21.05
CA ARG A 607 -10.93 7.84 -21.65
C ARG A 607 -11.20 7.87 -23.15
N VAL A 608 -10.92 6.77 -23.87
CA VAL A 608 -11.22 6.62 -25.30
C VAL A 608 -12.72 6.79 -25.56
N LYS A 609 -13.59 6.14 -24.78
CA LYS A 609 -15.05 6.32 -24.89
C LYS A 609 -15.55 7.73 -24.60
N ARG A 610 -14.96 8.43 -23.63
CA ARG A 610 -15.27 9.85 -23.37
C ARG A 610 -14.83 10.75 -24.53
N ALA A 611 -13.64 10.55 -25.06
CA ALA A 611 -13.15 11.29 -26.22
C ALA A 611 -14.04 11.08 -27.45
N TRP A 612 -14.52 9.85 -27.69
CA TRP A 612 -15.52 9.56 -28.73
C TRP A 612 -16.82 10.35 -28.53
N ALA A 613 -17.43 10.26 -27.34
CA ALA A 613 -18.69 10.93 -27.04
C ALA A 613 -18.60 12.47 -27.19
N ASN A 614 -17.43 13.07 -26.94
CA ASN A 614 -17.22 14.50 -27.17
C ASN A 614 -17.21 14.85 -28.67
N ILE A 615 -16.66 13.98 -29.53
CA ILE A 615 -16.72 14.12 -30.99
C ILE A 615 -18.18 13.98 -31.47
N GLU A 616 -18.94 12.99 -30.97
CA GLU A 616 -20.37 12.83 -31.30
C GLU A 616 -21.20 14.05 -30.89
N VAL A 617 -20.97 14.60 -29.70
CA VAL A 617 -21.64 15.84 -29.24
C VAL A 617 -21.27 17.03 -30.12
N SER A 618 -20.00 17.15 -30.54
CA SER A 618 -19.58 18.24 -31.44
C SER A 618 -20.17 18.09 -32.84
N LEU A 619 -20.29 16.87 -33.36
CA LEU A 619 -21.00 16.57 -34.61
C LEU A 619 -22.50 16.89 -34.53
N GLN A 620 -23.15 16.63 -33.39
CA GLN A 620 -24.55 17.05 -33.20
C GLN A 620 -24.68 18.58 -33.22
N LYS A 621 -23.79 19.32 -32.54
CA LYS A 621 -23.77 20.80 -32.63
C LYS A 621 -23.64 21.29 -34.08
N ARG A 622 -22.92 20.56 -34.95
CA ARG A 622 -22.79 20.88 -36.39
C ARG A 622 -24.07 20.56 -37.15
N ALA A 623 -24.69 19.40 -36.87
CA ALA A 623 -25.98 19.01 -37.42
C ALA A 623 -27.03 20.13 -37.23
N ASP A 624 -27.05 20.73 -36.04
CA ASP A 624 -27.95 21.81 -35.65
C ASP A 624 -27.69 23.13 -36.43
N LEU A 625 -26.52 23.29 -37.06
CA LEU A 625 -26.18 24.41 -37.94
C LEU A 625 -26.51 24.18 -39.43
N ILE A 626 -26.65 22.93 -39.87
CA ILE A 626 -26.98 22.59 -41.27
C ILE A 626 -28.23 23.33 -41.77
N PRO A 627 -29.32 23.53 -40.99
CA PRO A 627 -30.48 24.32 -41.43
C PRO A 627 -30.20 25.81 -41.64
N ARG A 628 -29.28 26.42 -40.87
CA ARG A 628 -28.84 27.82 -41.11
C ARG A 628 -28.01 27.89 -42.39
N LEU A 629 -27.06 26.97 -42.55
CA LEU A 629 -26.23 26.83 -43.74
C LEU A 629 -27.07 26.63 -45.01
N GLU A 630 -28.08 25.76 -44.94
CA GLU A 630 -29.02 25.50 -46.04
C GLU A 630 -29.77 26.77 -46.49
N ASN A 631 -30.17 27.63 -45.55
CA ASN A 631 -30.81 28.90 -45.88
C ASN A 631 -29.85 29.88 -46.56
N ILE A 632 -28.60 29.99 -46.09
CA ILE A 632 -27.57 30.86 -46.69
C ILE A 632 -27.23 30.37 -48.11
N VAL A 633 -26.98 29.07 -48.28
CA VAL A 633 -26.66 28.46 -49.59
C VAL A 633 -27.83 28.59 -50.57
N LYS A 634 -29.09 28.42 -50.12
CA LYS A 634 -30.26 28.64 -50.98
C LYS A 634 -30.52 30.10 -51.31
N GLY A 635 -30.18 31.03 -50.41
CA GLY A 635 -30.35 32.47 -50.63
C GLY A 635 -29.35 33.04 -51.64
N TYR A 636 -28.07 32.74 -51.46
CA TYR A 636 -26.98 33.39 -52.21
C TYR A 636 -26.29 32.48 -53.26
N LEU A 637 -26.33 31.16 -53.09
CA LEU A 637 -25.52 30.20 -53.85
C LEU A 637 -26.35 29.14 -54.59
N SER A 638 -27.61 29.45 -54.89
CA SER A 638 -28.59 28.55 -55.54
C SER A 638 -28.18 28.03 -56.93
N HIS A 639 -27.18 28.66 -57.56
CA HIS A 639 -26.60 28.25 -58.84
C HIS A 639 -25.33 27.38 -58.71
N GLU A 640 -24.80 27.18 -57.50
CA GLU A 640 -23.52 26.49 -57.27
C GLU A 640 -23.75 25.00 -56.92
N LYS A 641 -23.53 24.14 -57.92
CA LYS A 641 -23.82 22.70 -57.80
C LYS A 641 -22.96 21.97 -56.78
N VAL A 642 -21.66 22.25 -56.72
CA VAL A 642 -20.71 21.54 -55.84
C VAL A 642 -21.06 21.78 -54.37
N SER A 643 -21.49 23.00 -54.05
CA SER A 643 -21.93 23.41 -52.73
C SER A 643 -23.26 22.75 -52.34
N LEU A 644 -24.20 22.63 -53.28
CA LEU A 644 -25.47 21.91 -53.06
C LEU A 644 -25.27 20.39 -52.93
N GLU A 645 -24.35 19.81 -53.70
CA GLU A 645 -23.97 18.40 -53.64
C GLU A 645 -23.27 18.07 -52.31
N ALA A 646 -22.25 18.85 -51.92
CA ALA A 646 -21.55 18.69 -50.64
C ALA A 646 -22.46 18.94 -49.43
N LEU A 647 -23.37 19.92 -49.50
CA LEU A 647 -24.40 20.14 -48.47
C LEU A 647 -25.36 18.95 -48.36
N THR A 648 -25.73 18.34 -49.50
CA THR A 648 -26.60 17.15 -49.52
C THR A 648 -25.86 15.93 -48.93
N GLY A 649 -24.57 15.75 -49.27
CA GLY A 649 -23.71 14.71 -48.69
C GLY A 649 -23.48 14.89 -47.19
N LEU A 650 -23.24 16.12 -46.72
CA LEU A 650 -23.14 16.44 -45.30
C LEU A 650 -24.46 16.15 -44.56
N ARG A 651 -25.60 16.53 -45.16
CA ARG A 651 -26.93 16.24 -44.61
C ARG A 651 -27.18 14.74 -44.45
N THR A 652 -26.87 13.92 -45.45
CA THR A 652 -27.06 12.45 -45.36
C THR A 652 -26.02 11.76 -44.48
N ALA A 653 -24.83 12.33 -44.34
CA ALA A 653 -23.80 11.83 -43.44
C ALA A 653 -24.14 12.07 -41.95
N VAL A 654 -24.84 13.17 -41.64
CA VAL A 654 -25.07 13.62 -40.24
C VAL A 654 -26.53 13.54 -39.79
N VAL A 655 -27.49 14.00 -40.57
CA VAL A 655 -28.88 14.20 -40.10
C VAL A 655 -29.64 12.87 -40.01
N GLY A 656 -30.27 12.62 -38.86
CA GLY A 656 -31.14 11.45 -38.64
C GLY A 656 -30.42 10.19 -38.11
N LYS A 657 -29.12 10.28 -37.80
CA LYS A 657 -28.36 9.21 -37.13
C LYS A 657 -28.46 9.36 -35.61
N ASN A 658 -28.67 8.23 -34.91
CA ASN A 658 -28.71 8.16 -33.44
C ASN A 658 -27.37 7.77 -32.80
N SER A 659 -26.37 7.46 -33.63
CA SER A 659 -25.01 7.03 -33.28
C SER A 659 -24.16 7.10 -34.56
N TYR A 660 -22.84 7.28 -34.43
CA TYR A 660 -21.93 7.39 -35.57
C TYR A 660 -20.85 6.30 -35.54
N SER A 661 -20.54 5.71 -36.69
CA SER A 661 -19.31 4.93 -36.90
C SER A 661 -18.09 5.85 -37.08
N PRO A 662 -16.86 5.43 -36.76
CA PRO A 662 -15.63 6.05 -37.26
C PRO A 662 -15.68 6.36 -38.77
N THR A 663 -16.26 5.45 -39.56
CA THR A 663 -16.44 5.65 -41.01
C THR A 663 -17.51 6.69 -41.38
N ASP A 664 -18.53 6.89 -40.53
CA ASP A 664 -19.55 7.92 -40.75
C ASP A 664 -18.99 9.32 -40.49
N VAL A 665 -18.19 9.47 -39.42
CA VAL A 665 -17.64 10.79 -39.08
C VAL A 665 -16.57 11.19 -40.08
N ASP A 666 -15.66 10.29 -40.48
CA ASP A 666 -14.63 10.61 -41.48
C ASP A 666 -15.28 11.06 -42.82
N LEU A 667 -16.40 10.45 -43.23
CA LEU A 667 -17.15 10.88 -44.42
C LEU A 667 -17.85 12.23 -44.22
N ALA A 668 -18.52 12.45 -43.09
CA ALA A 668 -19.15 13.74 -42.77
C ALA A 668 -18.14 14.90 -42.81
N MET A 669 -17.00 14.72 -42.14
CA MET A 669 -15.95 15.74 -42.04
C MET A 669 -15.37 16.09 -43.42
N GLN A 670 -15.20 15.11 -44.32
CA GLN A 670 -14.74 15.35 -45.69
C GLN A 670 -15.73 16.23 -46.48
N GLN A 671 -17.03 15.93 -46.42
CA GLN A 671 -18.05 16.74 -47.10
C GLN A 671 -18.11 18.17 -46.52
N GLU A 672 -17.98 18.31 -45.20
CA GLU A 672 -17.93 19.60 -44.53
C GLU A 672 -16.67 20.41 -44.89
N THR A 673 -15.49 19.78 -44.97
CA THR A 673 -14.26 20.44 -45.43
C THR A 673 -14.38 20.95 -46.87
N ILE A 674 -14.93 20.14 -47.78
CA ILE A 674 -15.17 20.54 -49.18
C ILE A 674 -16.12 21.75 -49.24
N LEU A 675 -17.26 21.66 -48.54
CA LEU A 675 -18.26 22.72 -48.50
C LEU A 675 -17.71 24.02 -47.89
N THR A 676 -17.02 23.92 -46.76
CA THR A 676 -16.41 25.07 -46.06
C THR A 676 -15.35 25.74 -46.93
N ASN A 677 -14.44 24.97 -47.55
CA ASN A 677 -13.44 25.52 -48.48
C ASN A 677 -14.12 26.21 -49.69
N ARG A 678 -15.21 25.65 -50.22
CA ARG A 678 -15.94 26.27 -51.34
C ARG A 678 -16.64 27.56 -50.93
N LEU A 679 -17.27 27.61 -49.75
CA LEU A 679 -17.88 28.82 -49.18
C LEU A 679 -16.86 29.93 -48.94
N PHE A 680 -15.64 29.59 -48.48
CA PHE A 680 -14.56 30.56 -48.30
C PHE A 680 -14.13 31.21 -49.63
N ALA A 681 -13.97 30.43 -50.69
CA ALA A 681 -13.67 30.98 -52.03
C ALA A 681 -14.80 31.88 -52.54
N LEU A 682 -16.05 31.40 -52.47
CA LEU A 682 -17.22 32.13 -52.98
C LEU A 682 -17.48 33.45 -52.24
N ARG A 683 -17.13 33.55 -50.95
CA ARG A 683 -17.20 34.81 -50.17
C ARG A 683 -16.16 35.84 -50.61
N GLU A 684 -15.00 35.41 -51.12
CA GLU A 684 -13.99 36.32 -51.66
C GLU A 684 -14.30 36.74 -53.10
N ASP A 685 -14.86 35.83 -53.91
CA ASP A 685 -15.32 36.11 -55.28
C ASP A 685 -16.57 37.03 -55.33
N SER A 686 -17.36 37.11 -54.23
CA SER A 686 -18.69 37.74 -54.21
C SER A 686 -18.79 38.90 -53.20
N PRO A 687 -18.72 40.17 -53.64
CA PRO A 687 -18.75 41.33 -52.75
C PRO A 687 -19.97 41.43 -51.83
N GLU A 688 -21.14 40.93 -52.25
CA GLU A 688 -22.36 40.93 -51.43
C GLU A 688 -22.24 39.97 -50.23
N LEU A 689 -21.73 38.75 -50.44
CA LEU A 689 -21.48 37.77 -49.37
C LEU A 689 -20.39 38.22 -48.39
N LYS A 690 -19.46 39.06 -48.84
CA LYS A 690 -18.39 39.62 -48.02
C LYS A 690 -18.85 40.76 -47.09
N GLY A 691 -20.07 41.27 -47.28
CA GLY A 691 -20.68 42.32 -46.46
C GLY A 691 -21.78 41.84 -45.50
N ASP A 692 -22.23 40.58 -45.59
CA ASP A 692 -23.29 40.05 -44.74
C ASP A 692 -22.74 39.58 -43.38
N SER A 693 -23.15 40.26 -42.31
CA SER A 693 -22.77 39.92 -40.94
C SER A 693 -23.28 38.56 -40.48
N ALA A 694 -24.35 38.02 -41.08
CA ALA A 694 -24.84 36.67 -40.79
C ALA A 694 -23.97 35.59 -41.46
N MET A 695 -23.39 35.88 -42.63
CA MET A 695 -22.39 35.02 -43.27
C MET A 695 -21.09 35.03 -42.48
N ASP A 696 -20.66 36.19 -41.96
CA ASP A 696 -19.46 36.32 -41.15
C ASP A 696 -19.58 35.62 -39.78
N GLU A 697 -20.69 35.78 -39.04
CA GLU A 697 -20.96 35.00 -37.80
C GLU A 697 -20.90 33.49 -38.10
N PHE A 698 -21.47 33.08 -39.22
CA PHE A 698 -21.58 31.67 -39.59
C PHE A 698 -20.21 31.05 -39.98
N MET A 699 -19.41 31.73 -40.81
CA MET A 699 -18.10 31.24 -41.26
C MET A 699 -17.06 31.23 -40.14
N ASP A 700 -17.11 32.21 -39.25
CA ASP A 700 -16.35 32.23 -38.00
C ASP A 700 -16.73 31.04 -37.10
N ARG A 701 -18.03 30.81 -36.89
CA ARG A 701 -18.53 29.70 -36.08
C ARG A 701 -18.16 28.33 -36.64
N LEU A 702 -18.25 28.12 -37.95
CA LEU A 702 -17.73 26.91 -38.61
C LEU A 702 -16.22 26.73 -38.34
N THR A 703 -15.43 27.79 -38.46
CA THR A 703 -13.98 27.73 -38.28
C THR A 703 -13.59 27.35 -36.85
N ARG A 704 -14.25 27.93 -35.83
CA ARG A 704 -14.08 27.53 -34.43
C ARG A 704 -14.44 26.05 -34.22
N MET A 705 -15.52 25.58 -34.84
CA MET A 705 -15.96 24.18 -34.72
C MET A 705 -15.06 23.17 -35.44
N GLU A 706 -14.41 23.53 -36.55
CA GLU A 706 -13.40 22.66 -37.16
C GLU A 706 -12.12 22.58 -36.33
N ASN A 707 -11.67 23.69 -35.75
CA ASN A 707 -10.56 23.69 -34.80
C ASN A 707 -10.87 22.85 -33.54
N GLU A 708 -12.07 23.01 -32.94
CA GLU A 708 -12.56 22.17 -31.81
C GLU A 708 -12.41 20.68 -32.12
N VAL A 709 -12.90 20.23 -33.28
CA VAL A 709 -12.97 18.81 -33.61
C VAL A 709 -11.63 18.26 -34.11
N ALA A 710 -10.80 19.03 -34.80
CA ALA A 710 -9.43 18.61 -35.13
C ALA A 710 -8.61 18.30 -33.86
N LEU A 711 -8.75 19.12 -32.82
CA LEU A 711 -8.14 18.92 -31.51
C LEU A 711 -8.72 17.71 -30.75
N MET A 712 -10.03 17.47 -30.86
CA MET A 712 -10.67 16.26 -30.30
C MET A 712 -10.22 14.99 -31.03
N ARG A 713 -10.16 14.99 -32.36
CA ARG A 713 -9.71 13.83 -33.18
C ARG A 713 -8.28 13.42 -32.83
N LYS A 714 -7.37 14.38 -32.68
CA LYS A 714 -6.01 14.12 -32.17
C LYS A 714 -6.04 13.50 -30.77
N GLY A 715 -6.77 14.10 -29.82
CA GLY A 715 -6.88 13.60 -28.45
C GLY A 715 -7.53 12.21 -28.31
N TYR A 716 -8.40 11.84 -29.25
CA TYR A 716 -8.97 10.50 -29.37
C TYR A 716 -7.91 9.47 -29.80
N ASN A 717 -7.20 9.75 -30.90
CA ASN A 717 -6.14 8.88 -31.42
C ASN A 717 -4.98 8.71 -30.41
N ASP A 718 -4.50 9.79 -29.79
CA ASP A 718 -3.55 9.78 -28.65
C ASP A 718 -4.02 8.85 -27.52
N GLY A 719 -5.34 8.81 -27.27
CA GLY A 719 -5.95 7.97 -26.24
C GLY A 719 -5.99 6.50 -26.60
N ILE A 720 -6.22 6.17 -27.88
CA ILE A 720 -6.22 4.81 -28.41
C ILE A 720 -4.82 4.20 -28.34
N GLU A 721 -3.80 4.93 -28.82
CA GLU A 721 -2.42 4.46 -28.81
C GLU A 721 -1.98 4.05 -27.40
N ARG A 722 -2.22 4.91 -26.40
CA ARG A 722 -1.90 4.64 -24.99
C ARG A 722 -2.71 3.48 -24.42
N TYR A 723 -3.97 3.30 -24.82
CA TYR A 723 -4.79 2.15 -24.44
C TYR A 723 -4.24 0.86 -25.03
N HIS A 724 -3.95 0.81 -26.33
CA HIS A 724 -3.37 -0.34 -27.03
C HIS A 724 -2.01 -0.73 -26.43
N ALA A 725 -1.08 0.22 -26.29
CA ALA A 725 0.26 -0.01 -25.74
C ALA A 725 0.21 -0.54 -24.30
N THR A 726 -0.67 0.01 -23.46
CA THR A 726 -0.87 -0.49 -22.09
C THR A 726 -1.48 -1.88 -22.09
N LYS A 727 -2.42 -2.18 -23.01
CA LYS A 727 -3.07 -3.49 -23.15
C LYS A 727 -2.12 -4.60 -23.59
N GLN A 728 -1.09 -4.27 -24.36
CA GLN A 728 -0.12 -5.22 -24.93
C GLN A 728 1.09 -5.48 -24.01
N ARG A 729 1.30 -4.64 -22.98
CA ARG A 729 2.41 -4.73 -22.02
C ARG A 729 2.33 -5.99 -21.14
N ILE A 730 3.48 -6.51 -20.67
CA ILE A 730 3.53 -7.51 -19.59
C ILE A 730 3.59 -6.79 -18.22
N PRO A 731 2.73 -7.13 -17.24
CA PRO A 731 1.80 -8.28 -17.21
C PRO A 731 0.35 -7.98 -17.66
N GLU A 732 0.04 -6.74 -18.08
CA GLU A 732 -1.32 -6.29 -18.46
C GLU A 732 -1.98 -7.16 -19.55
N VAL A 733 -1.19 -7.70 -20.49
CA VAL A 733 -1.65 -8.54 -21.62
C VAL A 733 -2.36 -9.82 -21.18
N PHE A 734 -1.97 -10.42 -20.05
CA PHE A 734 -2.66 -11.59 -19.50
C PHE A 734 -4.06 -11.21 -19.00
N LEU A 735 -4.15 -10.08 -18.31
CA LEU A 735 -5.39 -9.54 -17.77
C LEU A 735 -6.34 -9.08 -18.90
N ALA A 736 -5.78 -8.42 -19.91
CA ALA A 736 -6.51 -7.97 -21.09
C ALA A 736 -7.12 -9.13 -21.89
N LYS A 737 -6.36 -10.23 -22.08
CA LYS A 737 -6.84 -11.45 -22.72
C LYS A 737 -7.91 -12.16 -21.88
N PHE A 738 -7.70 -12.32 -20.58
CA PHE A 738 -8.63 -13.03 -19.69
C PHE A 738 -9.99 -12.31 -19.54
N PHE A 739 -10.00 -10.97 -19.57
CA PHE A 739 -11.22 -10.16 -19.49
C PHE A 739 -11.69 -9.59 -20.85
N SER A 740 -11.21 -10.15 -21.97
CA SER A 740 -11.64 -9.80 -23.33
C SER A 740 -11.68 -8.29 -23.63
N PHE A 741 -10.63 -7.56 -23.24
CA PHE A 741 -10.49 -6.14 -23.55
C PHE A 741 -10.29 -5.93 -25.05
N GLN A 742 -11.36 -5.53 -25.73
CA GLN A 742 -11.37 -5.22 -27.16
C GLN A 742 -10.47 -4.04 -27.51
N ASP A 743 -10.00 -3.99 -28.75
CA ASP A 743 -9.34 -2.81 -29.31
C ASP A 743 -10.34 -1.69 -29.65
N ALA A 744 -9.80 -0.52 -29.97
CA ALA A 744 -10.54 0.64 -30.43
C ALA A 744 -9.93 1.15 -31.75
N GLU A 745 -10.78 1.63 -32.65
CA GLU A 745 -10.41 2.02 -34.02
C GLU A 745 -9.99 3.48 -34.09
N PHE A 746 -8.86 3.77 -34.75
CA PHE A 746 -8.38 5.13 -34.98
C PHE A 746 -9.22 5.86 -36.03
N LEU A 747 -9.46 7.16 -35.83
CA LEU A 747 -9.97 8.05 -36.88
C LEU A 747 -8.85 8.42 -37.86
N LYS A 748 -9.15 8.44 -39.16
CA LYS A 748 -8.14 8.62 -40.20
C LYS A 748 -7.94 10.09 -40.55
N PHE A 749 -6.70 10.45 -40.87
CA PHE A 749 -6.36 11.83 -41.22
C PHE A 749 -6.74 12.16 -42.68
N SER A 750 -7.75 13.02 -42.87
CA SER A 750 -7.70 13.98 -43.98
C SER A 750 -6.83 15.16 -43.52
N LYS A 751 -5.80 15.47 -44.31
CA LYS A 751 -4.66 16.29 -43.86
C LYS A 751 -4.90 17.77 -44.17
N GLU A 752 -5.37 18.55 -43.19
CA GLU A 752 -5.06 19.99 -43.07
C GLU A 752 -5.55 20.60 -41.74
N ILE A 753 -4.63 21.16 -40.94
CA ILE A 753 -4.97 22.16 -39.92
C ILE A 753 -4.68 23.52 -40.57
N ARG A 754 -5.70 24.34 -40.80
CA ARG A 754 -5.54 25.66 -41.41
C ARG A 754 -4.64 26.54 -40.53
N LYS A 755 -3.52 27.01 -41.09
CA LYS A 755 -2.84 28.20 -40.57
C LYS A 755 -3.65 29.43 -40.94
N VAL A 756 -3.93 30.29 -39.97
CA VAL A 756 -4.55 31.60 -40.23
C VAL A 756 -3.57 32.45 -41.05
N PRO A 757 -3.98 33.03 -42.20
CA PRO A 757 -3.12 33.96 -42.94
C PRO A 757 -2.76 35.18 -42.09
N SER A 758 -1.47 35.49 -41.99
CA SER A 758 -1.02 36.74 -41.38
C SER A 758 -1.40 37.91 -42.28
N LEU A 759 -2.22 38.83 -41.79
CA LEU A 759 -2.60 40.06 -42.49
C LEU A 759 -1.43 41.06 -42.50
N THR A 760 -0.50 40.90 -43.44
CA THR A 760 0.36 41.99 -43.91
C THR A 760 -0.50 42.98 -44.70
N PHE A 761 -0.57 44.22 -44.22
CA PHE A 761 -1.06 45.34 -45.00
C PHE A 761 0.12 45.94 -45.76
N ASP A 762 0.17 45.76 -47.08
CA ASP A 762 1.23 46.35 -47.92
C ASP A 762 0.94 47.83 -48.16
N GLU A 763 1.72 48.71 -47.52
CA GLU A 763 1.84 50.11 -47.94
C GLU A 763 2.72 50.21 -49.19
N SER A 764 2.13 50.65 -50.30
CA SER A 764 2.77 50.64 -51.61
C SER A 764 3.69 51.84 -51.86
N VAL A 765 5.01 51.67 -51.71
CA VAL A 765 6.02 52.52 -52.36
C VAL A 765 7.14 51.69 -53.00
N SER A 766 7.08 51.64 -54.34
CA SER A 766 8.06 51.12 -55.31
C SER A 766 9.52 50.89 -54.88
N LYS A 767 10.07 49.74 -55.31
CA LYS A 767 11.03 49.71 -56.44
C LYS A 767 11.15 48.33 -57.12
N GLU A 768 11.60 48.36 -58.37
CA GLU A 768 11.87 47.21 -59.26
C GLU A 768 13.09 46.39 -58.73
N VAL A 769 13.37 45.14 -59.14
CA VAL A 769 13.42 44.57 -60.51
C VAL A 769 13.16 43.04 -60.53
N ASN A 770 12.55 42.57 -61.64
CA ASN A 770 12.58 41.24 -62.32
C ASN A 770 13.74 40.27 -61.93
N SER A 771 13.68 38.94 -62.04
CA SER A 771 12.66 37.89 -62.40
C SER A 771 13.30 36.50 -62.04
N VAL A 772 12.86 35.27 -62.35
CA VAL A 772 12.01 34.60 -63.37
C VAL A 772 11.19 33.46 -62.70
N GLU A 773 10.47 32.66 -63.50
CA GLU A 773 9.52 31.59 -63.19
C GLU A 773 10.11 30.25 -62.65
N ALA A 774 9.20 29.38 -62.16
CA ALA A 774 9.44 27.97 -61.83
C ALA A 774 9.15 27.02 -63.02
N PRO A 775 9.25 25.68 -62.84
CA PRO A 775 8.01 24.89 -62.98
C PRO A 775 7.85 23.71 -61.98
N VAL A 776 6.76 22.96 -62.15
CA VAL A 776 6.17 21.97 -61.21
C VAL A 776 6.23 20.52 -61.76
N THR A 777 6.39 19.50 -60.91
CA THR A 777 5.75 18.15 -60.94
C THR A 777 6.25 17.31 -59.73
N GLN A 778 5.40 16.71 -58.86
CA GLN A 778 4.55 15.51 -58.94
C GLN A 778 5.28 14.14 -58.92
N GLY A 779 4.91 13.27 -57.96
CA GLY A 779 5.37 11.86 -57.83
C GLY A 779 4.78 11.17 -56.58
N GLU A 780 4.45 9.87 -56.67
CA GLU A 780 3.68 9.10 -55.65
C GLU A 780 4.52 8.08 -54.82
N PRO A 781 3.98 7.43 -53.76
CA PRO A 781 4.77 6.82 -52.67
C PRO A 781 4.83 5.27 -52.62
N VAL A 782 5.82 4.71 -51.89
CA VAL A 782 5.84 3.32 -51.34
C VAL A 782 6.63 3.28 -49.99
N PRO A 783 6.87 2.15 -49.26
CA PRO A 783 6.29 1.95 -47.91
C PRO A 783 7.29 1.77 -46.74
N ASP A 784 6.75 1.55 -45.54
CA ASP A 784 7.50 1.21 -44.31
C ASP A 784 8.36 -0.06 -44.42
N SER A 785 9.58 -0.03 -43.86
CA SER A 785 10.25 -1.26 -43.38
C SER A 785 11.28 -0.97 -42.27
N VAL A 786 11.61 -2.01 -41.50
CA VAL A 786 12.31 -1.98 -40.21
C VAL A 786 13.83 -1.82 -40.33
N SER A 787 14.44 -0.88 -39.60
CA SER A 787 15.60 -1.15 -38.73
C SER A 787 16.02 0.06 -37.88
N SER A 788 16.62 -0.19 -36.71
CA SER A 788 17.31 0.84 -35.92
C SER A 788 18.74 1.02 -36.42
N SER A 789 18.93 1.86 -37.43
CA SER A 789 20.24 2.37 -37.86
C SER A 789 20.37 3.85 -37.49
N SER A 790 21.59 4.32 -37.24
CA SER A 790 21.85 5.69 -36.80
C SER A 790 21.70 6.66 -37.97
N SER A 791 20.59 7.39 -38.02
CA SER A 791 20.30 8.40 -39.05
C SER A 791 21.32 9.53 -39.07
N VAL A 792 22.01 9.71 -40.20
CA VAL A 792 22.95 10.81 -40.45
C VAL A 792 22.28 11.89 -41.29
N TYR A 793 22.49 13.15 -40.93
CA TYR A 793 22.16 14.32 -41.74
C TYR A 793 23.44 14.98 -42.24
N VAL A 794 23.44 15.52 -43.45
CA VAL A 794 24.60 16.21 -44.07
C VAL A 794 24.23 17.65 -44.37
N LEU A 795 25.11 18.60 -44.08
CA LEU A 795 24.97 20.01 -44.42
C LEU A 795 25.74 20.29 -45.71
N LYS A 796 25.02 20.65 -46.78
CA LYS A 796 25.57 21.03 -48.08
C LYS A 796 24.82 22.24 -48.64
N ASP A 797 25.56 23.22 -49.14
CA ASP A 797 25.03 24.48 -49.68
C ASP A 797 24.01 25.16 -48.75
N GLU A 798 24.35 25.23 -47.46
CA GLU A 798 23.54 25.70 -46.32
C GLU A 798 22.23 24.93 -46.05
N GLN A 799 21.95 23.83 -46.77
CA GLN A 799 20.78 22.96 -46.55
C GLN A 799 21.14 21.66 -45.83
N VAL A 800 20.27 21.24 -44.92
CA VAL A 800 20.39 19.96 -44.19
C VAL A 800 19.67 18.86 -44.98
N MET A 801 20.45 17.95 -45.54
CA MET A 801 20.02 16.80 -46.32
C MET A 801 19.99 15.52 -45.46
N GLY A 802 19.12 14.58 -45.83
CA GLY A 802 18.90 13.32 -45.10
C GLY A 802 17.50 13.20 -44.50
N PRO A 803 17.26 12.26 -43.56
CA PRO A 803 18.25 11.35 -42.97
C PRO A 803 18.72 10.26 -43.95
N TYR A 804 19.99 9.89 -43.83
CA TYR A 804 20.63 8.79 -44.55
C TYR A 804 21.12 7.71 -43.57
N THR A 805 21.23 6.46 -44.02
CA THR A 805 22.06 5.46 -43.34
C THR A 805 23.54 5.67 -43.70
N VAL A 806 24.46 5.12 -42.92
CA VAL A 806 25.90 5.22 -43.19
C VAL A 806 26.27 4.56 -44.54
N ASP A 807 25.57 3.49 -44.93
CA ASP A 807 25.78 2.83 -46.22
C ASP A 807 25.25 3.64 -47.40
N GLN A 808 24.11 4.34 -47.23
CA GLN A 808 23.64 5.32 -48.21
C GLN A 808 24.63 6.48 -48.36
N LEU A 809 25.16 6.97 -47.24
CA LEU A 809 26.14 8.06 -47.22
C LEU A 809 27.43 7.69 -47.98
N LYS A 810 27.92 6.44 -47.84
CA LYS A 810 29.03 5.91 -48.66
C LYS A 810 28.72 6.00 -50.16
N ILE A 811 27.56 5.50 -50.59
CA ILE A 811 27.13 5.52 -52.00
C ILE A 811 27.04 6.96 -52.54
N PHE A 812 26.50 7.90 -51.76
CA PHE A 812 26.46 9.31 -52.17
C PHE A 812 27.84 9.95 -52.28
N VAL A 813 28.82 9.57 -51.46
CA VAL A 813 30.22 10.04 -51.63
C VAL A 813 30.91 9.37 -52.82
N GLU A 814 30.66 8.08 -53.08
CA GLU A 814 31.18 7.38 -54.28
C GLU A 814 30.64 7.98 -55.59
N ASN A 815 29.39 8.43 -55.60
CA ASN A 815 28.78 9.15 -56.72
C ASN A 815 29.24 10.62 -56.86
N GLY A 816 29.86 11.19 -55.82
CA GLY A 816 30.22 12.61 -55.74
C GLY A 816 29.08 13.56 -55.32
N ASP A 817 27.95 13.02 -54.86
CA ASP A 817 26.83 13.79 -54.32
C ASP A 817 27.18 14.48 -52.99
N PHE A 818 28.12 13.90 -52.21
CA PHE A 818 28.76 14.53 -51.04
C PHE A 818 30.29 14.39 -51.08
N LEU A 819 30.99 15.30 -50.41
CA LEU A 819 32.43 15.23 -50.15
C LEU A 819 32.70 14.65 -48.75
N GLN A 820 33.88 14.05 -48.53
CA GLN A 820 34.26 13.58 -47.20
C GLN A 820 34.44 14.72 -46.19
N ASP A 821 34.69 15.94 -46.66
CA ASP A 821 34.83 17.16 -45.87
C ASP A 821 33.49 17.88 -45.60
N ASP A 822 32.38 17.46 -46.23
CA ASP A 822 31.04 18.01 -45.94
C ASP A 822 30.67 17.72 -44.48
N GLN A 823 29.89 18.58 -43.83
CA GLN A 823 29.56 18.38 -42.41
C GLN A 823 28.39 17.41 -42.22
N ALA A 824 28.50 16.51 -41.23
CA ALA A 824 27.49 15.51 -40.90
C ALA A 824 27.16 15.46 -39.40
N CYS A 825 25.93 15.11 -39.02
CA CYS A 825 25.52 14.92 -37.62
C CYS A 825 24.40 13.88 -37.45
N PHE A 826 24.22 13.38 -36.22
CA PHE A 826 23.13 12.46 -35.86
C PHE A 826 21.95 13.13 -35.12
N ASP A 827 22.17 14.34 -34.58
CA ASP A 827 21.26 14.99 -33.62
C ASP A 827 20.89 16.45 -33.98
N GLY A 828 21.30 16.91 -35.17
CA GLY A 828 21.12 18.28 -35.64
C GLY A 828 21.97 19.33 -34.93
N LYS A 829 22.96 18.94 -34.10
CA LYS A 829 23.68 19.86 -33.19
C LYS A 829 25.19 19.63 -33.16
N ASN A 830 25.63 18.38 -33.16
CA ASN A 830 27.05 18.01 -33.10
C ASN A 830 27.53 17.61 -34.50
N TRP A 831 28.08 18.58 -35.23
CA TRP A 831 28.59 18.42 -36.59
C TRP A 831 30.06 17.96 -36.58
N VAL A 832 30.33 16.87 -37.29
CA VAL A 832 31.66 16.32 -37.65
C VAL A 832 31.80 16.37 -39.18
N THR A 833 32.91 15.92 -39.78
CA THR A 833 32.93 15.70 -41.24
C THR A 833 32.29 14.37 -41.63
N VAL A 834 31.84 14.22 -42.87
CA VAL A 834 31.32 12.94 -43.41
C VAL A 834 32.34 11.81 -43.25
N GLY A 835 33.64 12.09 -43.44
CA GLY A 835 34.73 11.14 -43.20
C GLY A 835 34.88 10.67 -41.75
N GLU A 836 34.44 11.48 -40.77
CA GLU A 836 34.49 11.18 -39.34
C GLU A 836 33.22 10.46 -38.81
N VAL A 837 32.21 10.22 -39.66
CA VAL A 837 30.98 9.52 -39.27
C VAL A 837 31.31 8.06 -38.86
N PRO A 838 30.95 7.60 -37.64
CA PRO A 838 31.23 6.25 -37.19
C PRO A 838 30.69 5.17 -38.15
N GLY A 839 31.60 4.35 -38.69
CA GLY A 839 31.30 3.31 -39.69
C GLY A 839 31.40 3.77 -41.15
N PHE A 840 31.67 5.05 -41.42
CA PHE A 840 31.92 5.56 -42.78
C PHE A 840 33.27 5.10 -43.34
N VAL A 841 34.28 4.97 -42.48
CA VAL A 841 35.55 4.28 -42.76
C VAL A 841 35.61 2.99 -41.92
N GLU A 842 36.07 1.89 -42.52
CA GLU A 842 36.45 0.64 -41.83
C GLU A 842 37.97 0.55 -41.62
#